data_AF-A0A812IHR9-F1
#
_entry.id   AF-A0A812IHR9-F1
#
_cell.length_a   1.000
_cell.length_b   1.000
_cell.length_c   1.000
_cell.angle_alpha   90.00
_cell.angle_beta   90.00
_cell.angle_gamma   90.00
#
_symmetry.space_group_name_H-M   'P 1'
#
loop_
_entity.id
_entity.type
_entity.pdbx_description
1 polymer ?
#
loop_
_entity_poly.entity_id
_entity_poly.type
_entity_poly.pdbx_seq_one_letter_code
_entity_poly.pdbx_strand_id
1 'polypeptide(L)'
;MATSRMLPSALKKWTQNLMLDVLLPLVASMLLLRARRLPGGGRVASALLLSCAGWAAVKRLWLRVGLQVSSHLRSSCVKHGVPSAFGTWTAFCPCCKRPMSLQLEQCPAQESPPPSVRGKYAFLICLWGASREYLLGALVLGYSIRQTGSKHDRVCLYTSDVPNAHIQLLSKLWICKPISHIDVAMEQLSFPDKEDRFAKVFTKLNGLALTEYEKLLMMDIDLLVRSNIDDLFELTPPAALRRGMNEIFLGHGDAVDGRMFFLGTDKSMPRWSWGQGTGINAGVMLWRPDQAVLDQMLDELTEPNHPEHVKGNGPEQDYLSRFWADAPWTYIGVEYNFQLHQMFFALHPDRAHYAERSVLLQTPEKIRVVHFSGKPTAKPWHRVLDKAWQDFWPDRSRDAEYVERFAEEFMGYWLWVKRDREKFEAQSSGNSWDMVGLELNEDGEFFRHYKDGREPGWLEIPEAASQGAMNLLSAALGEWFDSLQKLQQEFHIDFAHLTSNGPVARAHLDFAPLISNGSMARAPVQQVPGVPRLKQLAWRRHGGRGGWFVEADKTEATIPTAKLTAVCGISEESAFVSLRDSRTETYEDEGSHVQGLYVKLAGFKAGRHFELPDILTEESLAPIHFWVDSVPSQAIVLLVVVGLPAVSNLPTILETLAPLGVPQVLPPKDSRVLACISGPRTREESSEETPCAHHASPDVAYASLLMEDTSL
;
A
#
# COMPACT_ATOMS: atom_id res chain seq x y z
N MET A 1 -40.27 -40.83 -33.22
CA MET A 1 -38.80 -41.04 -33.31
C MET A 1 -38.13 -39.70 -33.55
N ALA A 2 -37.03 -39.40 -32.86
CA ALA A 2 -36.51 -38.02 -32.76
C ALA A 2 -35.73 -37.56 -34.00
N THR A 3 -35.79 -36.26 -34.26
CA THR A 3 -35.19 -35.57 -35.40
C THR A 3 -33.69 -35.32 -35.24
N SER A 4 -32.92 -35.52 -36.30
CA SER A 4 -31.52 -35.10 -36.41
C SER A 4 -31.37 -33.58 -36.24
N ARG A 5 -30.52 -33.13 -35.32
CA ARG A 5 -30.09 -31.72 -35.23
C ARG A 5 -28.80 -31.54 -36.04
N MET A 6 -28.86 -30.74 -37.11
CA MET A 6 -27.67 -30.30 -37.82
C MET A 6 -26.82 -29.36 -36.93
N LEU A 7 -25.52 -29.63 -36.83
CA LEU A 7 -24.57 -28.72 -36.20
C LEU A 7 -24.43 -27.41 -37.02
N PRO A 8 -24.34 -26.23 -36.38
CA PRO A 8 -24.16 -24.96 -37.07
C PRO A 8 -22.90 -24.94 -37.95
N SER A 9 -23.00 -24.29 -39.12
CA SER A 9 -21.90 -24.17 -40.09
C SER A 9 -20.63 -23.55 -39.50
N ALA A 10 -20.77 -22.65 -38.51
CA ALA A 10 -19.67 -22.09 -37.74
C ALA A 10 -18.83 -23.17 -37.02
N LEU A 11 -19.46 -24.16 -36.37
CA LEU A 11 -18.73 -25.25 -35.70
C LEU A 11 -18.00 -26.16 -36.70
N LYS A 12 -18.54 -26.31 -37.91
CA LYS A 12 -17.92 -27.08 -39.00
C LYS A 12 -16.67 -26.39 -39.53
N LYS A 13 -16.71 -25.06 -39.65
CA LYS A 13 -15.55 -24.22 -40.02
C LYS A 13 -14.49 -24.19 -38.90
N TRP A 14 -14.93 -24.13 -37.65
CA TRP A 14 -14.05 -24.12 -36.47
C TRP A 14 -13.31 -25.46 -36.28
N THR A 15 -14.00 -26.59 -36.47
CA THR A 15 -13.38 -27.93 -36.41
C THR A 15 -12.41 -28.21 -37.56
N GLN A 16 -12.67 -27.68 -38.77
CA GLN A 16 -11.69 -27.73 -39.88
C GLN A 16 -10.41 -26.95 -39.56
N ASN A 17 -10.53 -25.70 -39.08
CA ASN A 17 -9.36 -24.90 -38.72
C ASN A 17 -8.58 -25.52 -37.54
N LEU A 18 -9.27 -26.07 -36.52
CA LEU A 18 -8.62 -26.77 -35.41
C LEU A 18 -7.81 -28.01 -35.87
N MET A 19 -8.32 -28.77 -36.86
CA MET A 19 -7.58 -29.90 -37.42
C MET A 19 -6.38 -29.47 -38.27
N LEU A 20 -6.56 -28.48 -39.16
CA LEU A 20 -5.53 -28.06 -40.11
C LEU A 20 -4.44 -27.18 -39.47
N ASP A 21 -4.82 -26.21 -38.65
CA ASP A 21 -3.91 -25.17 -38.15
C ASP A 21 -3.27 -25.51 -36.79
N VAL A 22 -3.87 -26.43 -36.01
CA VAL A 22 -3.41 -26.76 -34.65
C VAL A 22 -2.96 -28.23 -34.53
N LEU A 23 -3.81 -29.19 -34.90
CA LEU A 23 -3.48 -30.62 -34.74
C LEU A 23 -2.41 -31.10 -35.73
N LEU A 24 -2.46 -30.69 -37.00
CA LEU A 24 -1.46 -31.09 -38.00
C LEU A 24 -0.02 -30.67 -37.60
N PRO A 25 0.24 -29.40 -37.21
CA PRO A 25 1.58 -28.97 -36.77
C PRO A 25 2.03 -29.63 -35.46
N LEU A 26 1.13 -29.88 -34.51
CA LEU A 26 1.43 -30.58 -33.26
C LEU A 26 1.81 -32.05 -33.51
N VAL A 27 1.05 -32.77 -34.33
CA VAL A 27 1.35 -34.16 -34.70
C VAL A 27 2.66 -34.23 -35.50
N ALA A 28 2.88 -33.33 -36.46
CA ALA A 28 4.16 -33.23 -37.17
C ALA A 28 5.35 -32.98 -36.21
N SER A 29 5.18 -32.08 -35.23
CA SER A 29 6.20 -31.77 -34.22
C SER A 29 6.49 -32.96 -33.29
N MET A 30 5.46 -33.69 -32.85
CA MET A 30 5.61 -34.90 -32.04
C MET A 30 6.27 -36.05 -32.83
N LEU A 31 5.95 -36.20 -34.12
CA LEU A 31 6.60 -37.16 -35.01
C LEU A 31 8.08 -36.81 -35.25
N LEU A 32 8.41 -35.53 -35.44
CA LEU A 32 9.80 -35.04 -35.53
C LEU A 32 10.59 -35.28 -34.24
N LEU A 33 9.97 -35.10 -33.07
CA LEU A 33 10.58 -35.38 -31.77
C LEU A 33 10.79 -36.89 -31.53
N ARG A 34 9.89 -37.75 -32.02
CA ARG A 34 10.10 -39.22 -32.04
C ARG A 34 11.19 -39.64 -33.03
N ALA A 35 11.26 -39.03 -34.21
CA ALA A 35 12.26 -39.35 -35.23
C ALA A 35 13.71 -39.10 -34.79
N ARG A 36 13.94 -38.21 -33.80
CA ARG A 36 15.26 -37.97 -33.20
C ARG A 36 15.82 -39.12 -32.34
N ARG A 37 15.09 -40.24 -32.18
CA ARG A 37 15.53 -41.42 -31.39
C ARG A 37 15.62 -42.71 -32.22
N LEU A 38 16.23 -42.65 -33.40
CA LEU A 38 16.67 -43.85 -34.13
C LEU A 38 18.20 -44.03 -33.98
N PRO A 39 18.69 -45.20 -33.53
CA PRO A 39 20.12 -45.45 -33.41
C PRO A 39 20.71 -45.83 -34.79
N GLY A 40 21.25 -44.85 -35.50
CA GLY A 40 21.92 -45.05 -36.79
C GLY A 40 22.32 -43.70 -37.39
N GLY A 41 23.63 -43.46 -37.53
CA GLY A 41 24.14 -42.15 -37.94
C GLY A 41 23.78 -41.79 -39.38
N GLY A 42 22.98 -40.73 -39.55
CA GLY A 42 22.70 -40.13 -40.86
C GLY A 42 22.18 -38.70 -40.70
N ARG A 43 22.91 -37.71 -41.25
CA ARG A 43 22.46 -36.32 -41.28
C ARG A 43 21.35 -36.15 -42.32
N VAL A 44 20.08 -36.28 -41.91
CA VAL A 44 18.94 -35.87 -42.73
C VAL A 44 18.58 -34.42 -42.41
N ALA A 45 18.86 -33.52 -43.36
CA ALA A 45 18.48 -32.12 -43.27
C ALA A 45 16.98 -31.94 -43.58
N SER A 46 16.14 -31.98 -42.53
CA SER A 46 14.71 -31.69 -42.65
C SER A 46 14.42 -30.21 -42.37
N ALA A 47 14.92 -29.33 -43.23
CA ALA A 47 14.50 -27.94 -43.28
C ALA A 47 13.18 -27.84 -44.07
N LEU A 48 12.03 -27.78 -43.39
CA LEU A 48 10.73 -27.64 -44.05
C LEU A 48 9.72 -26.82 -43.22
N LEU A 49 9.65 -25.54 -43.57
CA LEU A 49 8.46 -24.68 -43.60
C LEU A 49 7.54 -24.65 -42.37
N LEU A 50 7.97 -23.92 -41.33
CA LEU A 50 7.11 -22.91 -40.71
C LEU A 50 7.69 -21.54 -41.06
N SER A 51 6.96 -20.72 -41.82
CA SER A 51 7.39 -19.36 -42.14
C SER A 51 7.48 -18.51 -40.87
N CYS A 52 8.23 -17.39 -40.91
CA CYS A 52 8.23 -16.43 -39.80
C CYS A 52 6.82 -15.96 -39.44
N ALA A 53 5.90 -15.88 -40.43
CA ALA A 53 4.49 -15.60 -40.20
C ALA A 53 3.77 -16.74 -39.46
N GLY A 54 4.06 -18.01 -39.77
CA GLY A 54 3.54 -19.18 -39.04
C GLY A 54 4.01 -19.21 -37.58
N TRP A 55 5.30 -18.98 -37.33
CA TRP A 55 5.81 -18.83 -35.96
C TRP A 55 5.21 -17.61 -35.24
N ALA A 56 5.05 -16.47 -35.92
CA ALA A 56 4.38 -15.31 -35.35
C ALA A 56 2.89 -15.55 -35.07
N ALA A 57 2.20 -16.36 -35.89
CA ALA A 57 0.81 -16.74 -35.68
C ALA A 57 0.65 -17.70 -34.50
N VAL A 58 1.49 -18.74 -34.40
CA VAL A 58 1.53 -19.65 -33.24
C VAL A 58 1.88 -18.89 -31.97
N LYS A 59 2.84 -17.95 -32.01
CA LYS A 59 3.20 -17.09 -30.88
C LYS A 59 2.03 -16.16 -30.48
N ARG A 60 1.32 -15.57 -31.44
CA ARG A 60 0.07 -14.78 -31.20
C ARG A 60 -1.08 -15.63 -30.64
N LEU A 61 -1.16 -16.92 -31.01
CA LEU A 61 -2.19 -17.83 -30.49
C LEU A 61 -1.85 -18.29 -29.07
N TRP A 62 -0.58 -18.56 -28.77
CA TRP A 62 -0.08 -18.85 -27.42
C TRP A 62 -0.24 -17.65 -26.47
N LEU A 63 -0.03 -16.43 -26.95
CA LEU A 63 -0.32 -15.19 -26.20
C LEU A 63 -1.82 -14.99 -25.87
N ARG A 64 -2.72 -15.83 -26.40
CA ARG A 64 -4.16 -15.80 -26.10
C ARG A 64 -4.63 -16.93 -25.19
N VAL A 65 -3.72 -17.77 -24.70
CA VAL A 65 -4.04 -18.90 -23.84
C VAL A 65 -3.33 -18.70 -22.51
N GLY A 66 -4.11 -18.44 -21.46
CA GLY A 66 -3.62 -18.16 -20.11
C GLY A 66 -3.82 -19.37 -19.18
N LEU A 67 -2.97 -19.45 -18.15
CA LEU A 67 -3.12 -20.35 -17.01
C LEU A 67 -3.74 -19.56 -15.86
N GLN A 68 -5.04 -19.68 -15.68
CA GLN A 68 -5.75 -19.14 -14.53
C GLN A 68 -5.43 -20.00 -13.30
N VAL A 69 -4.90 -19.37 -12.25
CA VAL A 69 -4.69 -19.99 -10.94
C VAL A 69 -5.70 -19.38 -9.97
N SER A 70 -6.65 -20.17 -9.46
CA SER A 70 -7.67 -19.73 -8.51
C SER A 70 -7.61 -20.54 -7.20
N SER A 71 -7.94 -19.91 -6.08
CA SER A 71 -8.13 -20.57 -4.78
C SER A 71 -9.61 -20.53 -4.40
N HIS A 72 -10.12 -21.61 -3.78
CA HIS A 72 -11.54 -21.74 -3.39
C HIS A 72 -11.87 -21.18 -2.01
N LEU A 73 -10.94 -20.44 -1.39
CA LEU A 73 -11.08 -19.77 -0.09
C LEU A 73 -11.28 -18.27 -0.30
N ARG A 74 -11.97 -17.56 0.61
CA ARG A 74 -11.98 -16.07 0.64
C ARG A 74 -10.54 -15.53 0.69
N SER A 75 -10.29 -14.30 0.22
CA SER A 75 -8.94 -13.76 -0.09
C SER A 75 -8.21 -14.47 -1.24
N SER A 76 -8.93 -14.97 -2.26
CA SER A 76 -8.30 -15.69 -3.38
C SER A 76 -7.94 -14.81 -4.57
N CYS A 77 -6.63 -14.65 -4.75
CA CYS A 77 -6.03 -14.11 -5.96
C CYS A 77 -6.32 -15.00 -7.20
N VAL A 78 -6.65 -14.37 -8.33
CA VAL A 78 -6.69 -15.02 -9.66
C VAL A 78 -5.50 -14.54 -10.48
N LYS A 79 -4.44 -15.35 -10.59
CA LYS A 79 -3.25 -15.00 -11.41
C LYS A 79 -3.28 -15.70 -12.78
N HIS A 80 -2.77 -15.02 -13.81
CA HIS A 80 -2.82 -15.47 -15.21
C HIS A 80 -1.41 -15.70 -15.78
N GLY A 81 -0.95 -16.95 -15.81
CA GLY A 81 0.35 -17.34 -16.38
C GLY A 81 0.31 -17.72 -17.87
N VAL A 82 1.46 -18.02 -18.47
CA VAL A 82 1.56 -18.64 -19.82
C VAL A 82 1.78 -20.16 -19.68
N PRO A 83 0.82 -21.02 -20.06
CA PRO A 83 0.87 -22.47 -19.84
C PRO A 83 1.67 -23.23 -20.88
N SER A 84 2.27 -24.37 -20.51
CA SER A 84 3.11 -25.20 -21.39
C SER A 84 2.43 -26.46 -21.98
N ALA A 85 1.22 -26.81 -21.52
CA ALA A 85 0.40 -27.93 -21.99
C ALA A 85 -1.10 -27.67 -21.67
N PHE A 86 -2.03 -28.49 -22.18
CA PHE A 86 -3.48 -28.32 -21.97
C PHE A 86 -4.07 -29.23 -20.87
N GLY A 87 -5.03 -28.73 -20.08
CA GLY A 87 -5.76 -29.45 -19.02
C GLY A 87 -6.46 -28.55 -17.99
N THR A 88 -7.08 -29.18 -16.99
CA THR A 88 -7.48 -28.54 -15.72
C THR A 88 -6.88 -29.40 -14.60
N TRP A 89 -6.24 -28.77 -13.62
CA TRP A 89 -5.56 -29.49 -12.53
C TRP A 89 -5.95 -28.92 -11.17
N THR A 90 -6.26 -29.80 -10.23
CA THR A 90 -6.35 -29.43 -8.81
C THR A 90 -4.99 -29.68 -8.16
N ALA A 91 -4.55 -28.73 -7.35
CA ALA A 91 -3.26 -28.75 -6.67
C ALA A 91 -3.39 -28.11 -5.28
N PHE A 92 -2.30 -28.12 -4.52
CA PHE A 92 -2.16 -27.33 -3.30
C PHE A 92 -0.96 -26.41 -3.45
N CYS A 93 -1.06 -25.18 -2.96
CA CYS A 93 0.07 -24.25 -2.95
C CYS A 93 1.26 -24.90 -2.21
N PRO A 94 2.46 -24.99 -2.83
CA PRO A 94 3.59 -25.68 -2.21
C PRO A 94 4.02 -25.01 -0.90
N CYS A 95 3.80 -23.70 -0.76
CA CYS A 95 4.14 -22.88 0.41
C CYS A 95 3.09 -22.99 1.53
N CYS A 96 1.85 -22.55 1.29
CA CYS A 96 0.81 -22.43 2.32
C CYS A 96 -0.19 -23.61 2.37
N LYS A 97 -0.06 -24.60 1.48
CA LYS A 97 -0.94 -25.77 1.36
C LYS A 97 -2.44 -25.46 1.11
N ARG A 98 -2.81 -24.20 0.81
CA ARG A 98 -4.16 -23.85 0.36
C ARG A 98 -4.51 -24.57 -0.95
N PRO A 99 -5.74 -25.06 -1.15
CA PRO A 99 -6.17 -25.70 -2.41
C PRO A 99 -6.19 -24.68 -3.55
N MET A 100 -5.73 -25.10 -4.73
CA MET A 100 -5.71 -24.30 -5.94
C MET A 100 -6.31 -25.09 -7.10
N SER A 101 -7.10 -24.42 -7.94
CA SER A 101 -7.49 -24.88 -9.26
C SER A 101 -6.68 -24.15 -10.32
N LEU A 102 -6.07 -24.94 -11.20
CA LEU A 102 -5.32 -24.50 -12.37
C LEU A 102 -6.19 -24.77 -13.61
N GLN A 103 -6.71 -23.73 -14.23
CA GLN A 103 -7.53 -23.83 -15.44
C GLN A 103 -6.80 -23.16 -16.60
N LEU A 104 -6.78 -23.81 -17.76
CA LEU A 104 -6.49 -23.07 -18.98
C LEU A 104 -7.73 -22.33 -19.45
N GLU A 105 -7.55 -21.03 -19.65
CA GLU A 105 -8.55 -20.17 -20.23
C GLU A 105 -7.98 -19.45 -21.45
N GLN A 106 -8.84 -18.84 -22.27
CA GLN A 106 -8.33 -17.77 -23.11
C GLN A 106 -7.91 -16.65 -22.18
N CYS A 107 -6.68 -16.13 -22.34
CA CYS A 107 -6.25 -14.96 -21.58
C CYS A 107 -7.31 -13.87 -21.81
N PRO A 108 -8.03 -13.40 -20.77
CA PRO A 108 -9.15 -12.50 -20.97
C PRO A 108 -8.66 -11.30 -21.77
N ALA A 109 -9.32 -11.04 -22.90
CA ALA A 109 -8.99 -9.87 -23.69
C ALA A 109 -9.26 -8.67 -22.79
N GLN A 110 -8.20 -7.94 -22.40
CA GLN A 110 -8.26 -6.83 -21.45
C GLN A 110 -9.45 -5.95 -21.81
N GLU A 111 -10.51 -6.00 -20.99
CA GLU A 111 -11.84 -5.57 -21.46
C GLU A 111 -11.76 -4.13 -21.93
N SER A 112 -12.24 -3.83 -23.13
CA SER A 112 -12.16 -2.46 -23.62
C SER A 112 -12.94 -1.55 -22.67
N PRO A 113 -12.34 -0.45 -22.17
CA PRO A 113 -13.00 0.42 -21.20
C PRO A 113 -14.40 0.85 -21.70
N PRO A 114 -15.40 0.97 -20.81
CA PRO A 114 -16.75 1.37 -21.17
C PRO A 114 -16.74 2.60 -22.09
N PRO A 115 -17.54 2.66 -23.16
CA PRO A 115 -17.55 3.80 -24.07
C PRO A 115 -17.78 5.15 -23.39
N SER A 116 -18.43 5.17 -22.23
CA SER A 116 -18.70 6.32 -21.36
C SER A 116 -17.47 6.92 -20.66
N VAL A 117 -16.36 6.18 -20.55
CA VAL A 117 -15.13 6.64 -19.86
C VAL A 117 -13.94 6.84 -20.79
N ARG A 118 -14.03 6.42 -22.06
CA ARG A 118 -12.93 6.53 -23.03
C ARG A 118 -12.46 7.97 -23.21
N GLY A 119 -11.14 8.17 -23.16
CA GLY A 119 -10.49 9.47 -23.25
C GLY A 119 -10.57 10.32 -21.97
N LYS A 120 -11.20 9.83 -20.90
CA LYS A 120 -11.19 10.50 -19.59
C LYS A 120 -9.97 10.06 -18.80
N TYR A 121 -9.02 10.96 -18.64
CA TYR A 121 -7.80 10.74 -17.89
C TYR A 121 -7.66 11.81 -16.80
N ALA A 122 -7.02 11.44 -15.69
CA ALA A 122 -6.68 12.38 -14.63
C ALA A 122 -5.32 12.08 -13.99
N PHE A 123 -4.67 13.12 -13.50
CA PHE A 123 -3.60 13.02 -12.50
C PHE A 123 -4.23 12.79 -11.13
N LEU A 124 -3.60 11.93 -10.33
CA LEU A 124 -4.11 11.54 -9.03
C LEU A 124 -3.03 11.74 -7.96
N ILE A 125 -3.40 12.44 -6.89
CA ILE A 125 -2.65 12.45 -5.62
C ILE A 125 -3.53 11.94 -4.48
N CYS A 126 -2.90 11.48 -3.41
CA CYS A 126 -3.57 11.06 -2.18
C CYS A 126 -2.92 11.75 -0.98
N LEU A 127 -3.72 12.36 -0.12
CA LEU A 127 -3.30 13.11 1.06
C LEU A 127 -3.91 12.57 2.34
N TRP A 128 -3.16 12.68 3.44
CA TRP A 128 -3.62 12.35 4.78
C TRP A 128 -2.92 13.21 5.84
N GLY A 129 -3.61 13.41 6.96
CA GLY A 129 -3.13 14.16 8.11
C GLY A 129 -2.99 15.67 7.87
N ALA A 130 -2.58 16.37 8.93
CA ALA A 130 -2.51 17.83 8.97
C ALA A 130 -1.18 18.45 8.50
N SER A 131 -0.39 17.71 7.71
CA SER A 131 0.94 18.17 7.30
C SER A 131 0.89 19.38 6.35
N ARG A 132 1.60 20.45 6.72
CA ARG A 132 1.82 21.64 5.86
C ARG A 132 2.77 21.34 4.71
N GLU A 133 3.74 20.44 4.93
CA GLU A 133 4.64 19.95 3.89
C GLU A 133 3.85 19.32 2.74
N TYR A 134 2.88 18.47 3.10
CA TYR A 134 2.05 17.76 2.13
C TYR A 134 1.15 18.72 1.34
N LEU A 135 0.63 19.76 2.00
CA LEU A 135 -0.09 20.85 1.33
C LEU A 135 0.81 21.57 0.31
N LEU A 136 2.04 21.93 0.68
CA LEU A 136 2.96 22.63 -0.23
C LEU A 136 3.35 21.78 -1.44
N GLY A 137 3.70 20.50 -1.22
CA GLY A 137 3.98 19.56 -2.30
C GLY A 137 2.81 19.43 -3.28
N ALA A 138 1.61 19.17 -2.77
CA ALA A 138 0.40 19.04 -3.58
C ALA A 138 0.01 20.34 -4.33
N LEU A 139 0.18 21.51 -3.72
CA LEU A 139 -0.07 22.79 -4.39
C LEU A 139 0.92 23.05 -5.53
N VAL A 140 2.24 22.89 -5.29
CA VAL A 140 3.26 23.14 -6.31
C VAL A 140 3.16 22.12 -7.45
N LEU A 141 2.93 20.84 -7.15
CA LEU A 141 2.69 19.82 -8.17
C LEU A 141 1.47 20.17 -9.04
N GLY A 142 0.32 20.47 -8.44
CA GLY A 142 -0.91 20.80 -9.16
C GLY A 142 -0.78 22.07 -10.00
N TYR A 143 -0.04 23.06 -9.51
CA TYR A 143 0.31 24.26 -10.26
C TYR A 143 1.21 23.95 -11.44
N SER A 144 2.27 23.16 -11.24
CA SER A 144 3.24 22.79 -12.28
C SER A 144 2.55 22.08 -13.45
N ILE A 145 1.72 21.06 -13.17
CA ILE A 145 0.88 20.38 -14.17
C ILE A 145 0.01 21.38 -14.93
N ARG A 146 -0.68 22.30 -14.23
CA ARG A 146 -1.52 23.34 -14.84
C ARG A 146 -0.73 24.28 -15.76
N GLN A 147 0.52 24.63 -15.42
CA GLN A 147 1.37 25.48 -16.28
C GLN A 147 1.80 24.78 -17.58
N THR A 148 1.86 23.45 -17.61
CA THR A 148 2.17 22.70 -18.85
C THR A 148 1.03 22.66 -19.87
N GLY A 149 -0.11 23.30 -19.57
CA GLY A 149 -1.27 23.32 -20.45
C GLY A 149 -2.03 22.01 -20.55
N SER A 150 -1.81 21.06 -19.64
CA SER A 150 -2.55 19.79 -19.63
C SER A 150 -4.05 20.03 -19.50
N LYS A 151 -4.80 19.34 -20.36
CA LYS A 151 -6.27 19.36 -20.45
C LYS A 151 -6.95 18.37 -19.50
N HIS A 152 -6.18 17.53 -18.82
CA HIS A 152 -6.70 16.42 -18.02
C HIS A 152 -7.03 16.85 -16.60
N ASP A 153 -7.96 16.12 -15.98
CA ASP A 153 -8.40 16.41 -14.62
C ASP A 153 -7.26 16.18 -13.63
N ARG A 154 -7.30 16.90 -12.51
CA ARG A 154 -6.36 16.75 -11.40
C ARG A 154 -7.17 16.38 -10.18
N VAL A 155 -7.08 15.16 -9.69
CA VAL A 155 -7.88 14.64 -8.57
C VAL A 155 -7.00 14.51 -7.33
N CYS A 156 -7.51 14.99 -6.19
CA CYS A 156 -6.87 14.85 -4.89
C CYS A 156 -7.78 14.03 -3.97
N LEU A 157 -7.41 12.79 -3.68
CA LEU A 157 -8.05 12.02 -2.62
C LEU A 157 -7.53 12.50 -1.27
N TYR A 158 -8.41 12.63 -0.28
CA TYR A 158 -8.03 13.06 1.07
C TYR A 158 -8.80 12.32 2.16
N THR A 159 -8.14 12.02 3.27
CA THR A 159 -8.79 11.45 4.46
C THR A 159 -9.30 12.53 5.42
N SER A 160 -10.19 12.16 6.34
CA SER A 160 -10.87 13.09 7.27
C SER A 160 -9.93 13.81 8.26
N ASP A 161 -8.68 13.35 8.40
CA ASP A 161 -7.63 13.99 9.19
C ASP A 161 -6.87 15.11 8.44
N VAL A 162 -7.24 15.40 7.18
CA VAL A 162 -6.76 16.56 6.43
C VAL A 162 -7.59 17.81 6.77
N PRO A 163 -6.98 18.93 7.23
CA PRO A 163 -7.70 20.14 7.61
C PRO A 163 -8.55 20.73 6.48
N ASN A 164 -9.77 21.17 6.79
CA ASN A 164 -10.65 21.85 5.84
C ASN A 164 -10.01 23.07 5.17
N ALA A 165 -9.14 23.81 5.88
CA ALA A 165 -8.37 24.92 5.31
C ALA A 165 -7.40 24.46 4.21
N HIS A 166 -6.79 23.27 4.34
CA HIS A 166 -5.93 22.69 3.30
C HIS A 166 -6.78 22.29 2.08
N ILE A 167 -7.93 21.64 2.30
CA ILE A 167 -8.85 21.22 1.24
C ILE A 167 -9.38 22.44 0.44
N GLN A 168 -9.69 23.55 1.12
CA GLN A 168 -10.12 24.81 0.47
C GLN A 168 -9.03 25.47 -0.40
N LEU A 169 -7.74 25.24 -0.11
CA LEU A 169 -6.64 25.72 -0.94
C LEU A 169 -6.39 24.78 -2.12
N LEU A 170 -6.43 23.47 -1.87
CA LEU A 170 -6.24 22.44 -2.88
C LEU A 170 -7.36 22.46 -3.93
N SER A 171 -8.60 22.75 -3.55
CA SER A 171 -9.75 22.79 -4.45
C SER A 171 -9.66 23.85 -5.57
N LYS A 172 -8.72 24.80 -5.45
CA LYS A 172 -8.39 25.78 -6.52
C LYS A 172 -7.59 25.17 -7.68
N LEU A 173 -6.95 24.01 -7.47
CA LEU A 173 -6.09 23.33 -8.45
C LEU A 173 -6.55 21.88 -8.74
N TRP A 174 -7.18 21.25 -7.76
CA TRP A 174 -7.55 19.84 -7.71
C TRP A 174 -9.05 19.63 -7.48
N ILE A 175 -9.62 18.59 -8.07
CA ILE A 175 -10.91 18.01 -7.73
C ILE A 175 -10.70 17.18 -6.46
N CYS A 176 -10.95 17.77 -5.29
CA CYS A 176 -10.80 17.10 -4.01
C CYS A 176 -11.96 16.12 -3.75
N LYS A 177 -11.64 14.88 -3.34
CA LYS A 177 -12.63 13.84 -2.99
C LYS A 177 -12.28 13.16 -1.65
N PRO A 178 -13.22 13.05 -0.69
CA PRO A 178 -12.96 12.37 0.57
C PRO A 178 -12.87 10.84 0.38
N ILE A 179 -12.00 10.21 1.16
CA ILE A 179 -11.80 8.75 1.25
C ILE A 179 -11.56 8.31 2.70
N SER A 180 -11.64 7.01 2.96
CA SER A 180 -11.21 6.39 4.21
C SER A 180 -9.73 6.00 4.15
N HIS A 181 -9.09 5.88 5.32
CA HIS A 181 -7.84 5.15 5.43
C HIS A 181 -8.01 3.68 5.02
N ILE A 182 -6.95 3.12 4.45
CA ILE A 182 -6.85 1.67 4.20
C ILE A 182 -5.95 1.10 5.29
N ASP A 183 -6.57 0.38 6.23
CA ASP A 183 -5.85 -0.39 7.24
C ASP A 183 -5.34 -1.69 6.62
N VAL A 184 -4.08 -2.03 6.87
CA VAL A 184 -3.41 -3.24 6.35
C VAL A 184 -2.52 -3.84 7.42
N ALA A 185 -2.05 -5.07 7.22
CA ALA A 185 -1.08 -5.70 8.11
C ALA A 185 0.34 -5.11 7.94
N MET A 186 0.51 -3.81 8.20
CA MET A 186 1.74 -3.03 7.97
C MET A 186 2.99 -3.68 8.58
N GLU A 187 2.85 -4.30 9.77
CA GLU A 187 3.93 -5.03 10.43
C GLU A 187 4.47 -6.22 9.63
N GLN A 188 3.76 -6.72 8.62
CA GLN A 188 4.21 -7.82 7.75
C GLN A 188 4.73 -7.31 6.40
N LEU A 189 4.38 -6.07 6.03
CA LEU A 189 4.71 -5.42 4.76
C LEU A 189 5.94 -4.49 4.85
N SER A 190 6.19 -3.90 6.02
CA SER A 190 7.30 -2.98 6.27
C SER A 190 8.27 -3.51 7.32
N PHE A 191 9.52 -3.06 7.24
CA PHE A 191 10.38 -3.01 8.42
C PHE A 191 9.93 -1.87 9.35
N PRO A 192 10.21 -1.95 10.67
CA PRO A 192 9.94 -0.85 11.58
C PRO A 192 10.69 0.41 11.13
N ASP A 193 9.94 1.47 10.84
CA ASP A 193 10.47 2.79 10.50
C ASP A 193 10.30 3.71 11.73
N LYS A 194 11.30 4.53 12.03
CA LYS A 194 11.25 5.43 13.21
C LYS A 194 10.35 6.64 13.00
N GLU A 195 10.00 6.91 11.75
CA GLU A 195 9.27 8.09 11.31
C GLU A 195 7.87 7.76 10.78
N ASP A 196 7.43 6.49 10.86
CA ASP A 196 6.12 5.98 10.39
C ASP A 196 5.72 6.39 8.97
N ARG A 197 6.68 6.76 8.11
CA ARG A 197 6.48 7.35 6.77
C ARG A 197 5.53 6.54 5.89
N PHE A 198 5.57 5.22 6.03
CA PHE A 198 4.77 4.29 5.23
C PHE A 198 3.48 3.83 5.92
N ALA A 199 3.19 4.20 7.17
CA ALA A 199 2.08 3.66 7.96
C ALA A 199 0.71 3.77 7.27
N LYS A 200 0.50 4.82 6.45
CA LYS A 200 -0.74 5.09 5.72
C LYS A 200 -0.60 4.96 4.19
N VAL A 201 0.54 4.49 3.68
CA VAL A 201 0.89 4.60 2.25
C VAL A 201 -0.06 3.85 1.31
N PHE A 202 -0.65 2.75 1.76
CA PHE A 202 -1.63 1.98 0.99
C PHE A 202 -2.97 2.71 0.79
N THR A 203 -3.24 3.78 1.53
CA THR A 203 -4.42 4.66 1.33
C THR A 203 -4.49 5.19 -0.12
N LYS A 204 -3.35 5.28 -0.82
CA LYS A 204 -3.25 5.60 -2.25
C LYS A 204 -4.09 4.68 -3.16
N LEU A 205 -4.29 3.41 -2.77
CA LEU A 205 -4.99 2.42 -3.60
C LEU A 205 -6.48 2.75 -3.83
N ASN A 206 -7.09 3.60 -2.99
CA ASN A 206 -8.43 4.16 -3.24
C ASN A 206 -8.57 4.80 -4.64
N GLY A 207 -7.48 5.20 -5.29
CA GLY A 207 -7.47 5.65 -6.68
C GLY A 207 -8.06 4.65 -7.67
N LEU A 208 -7.93 3.35 -7.41
CA LEU A 208 -8.49 2.30 -8.27
C LEU A 208 -10.03 2.27 -8.27
N ALA A 209 -10.69 2.85 -7.26
CA ALA A 209 -12.15 2.98 -7.20
C ALA A 209 -12.73 4.04 -8.16
N LEU A 210 -11.90 4.95 -8.70
CA LEU A 210 -12.31 6.07 -9.56
C LEU A 210 -12.59 5.60 -11.00
N THR A 211 -13.53 4.67 -11.13
CA THR A 211 -13.94 3.99 -12.36
C THR A 211 -14.66 4.90 -13.37
N GLU A 212 -14.88 6.17 -13.05
CA GLU A 212 -15.32 7.19 -14.01
C GLU A 212 -14.23 7.64 -15.01
N TYR A 213 -12.96 7.29 -14.77
CA TYR A 213 -11.82 7.52 -15.65
C TYR A 213 -11.36 6.23 -16.34
N GLU A 214 -10.81 6.33 -17.55
CA GLU A 214 -10.18 5.22 -18.26
C GLU A 214 -8.78 4.91 -17.72
N LYS A 215 -8.00 5.96 -17.42
CA LYS A 215 -6.62 5.87 -16.92
C LYS A 215 -6.36 6.96 -15.90
N LEU A 216 -5.55 6.64 -14.90
CA LEU A 216 -5.07 7.59 -13.90
C LEU A 216 -3.56 7.58 -13.85
N LEU A 217 -2.94 8.76 -13.76
CA LEU A 217 -1.54 8.88 -13.43
C LEU A 217 -1.44 9.18 -11.93
N MET A 218 -1.20 8.13 -11.14
CA MET A 218 -0.90 8.26 -9.71
C MET A 218 0.48 8.90 -9.54
N MET A 219 0.53 9.95 -8.71
CA MET A 219 1.70 10.80 -8.51
C MET A 219 1.94 11.02 -7.01
N ASP A 220 3.20 10.93 -6.59
CA ASP A 220 3.63 11.43 -5.29
C ASP A 220 3.67 12.97 -5.28
N ILE A 221 3.54 13.56 -4.10
CA ILE A 221 3.45 15.01 -3.90
C ILE A 221 4.81 15.72 -3.80
N ASP A 222 5.92 14.95 -3.82
CA ASP A 222 7.29 15.42 -3.86
C ASP A 222 7.86 15.44 -5.29
N LEU A 223 6.99 15.74 -6.25
CA LEU A 223 7.30 15.84 -7.67
C LEU A 223 7.17 17.28 -8.19
N LEU A 224 7.92 17.58 -9.26
CA LEU A 224 7.79 18.79 -10.06
C LEU A 224 7.67 18.41 -11.54
N VAL A 225 6.61 18.87 -12.21
CA VAL A 225 6.39 18.64 -13.64
C VAL A 225 6.86 19.86 -14.43
N ARG A 226 7.85 19.66 -15.30
CA ARG A 226 8.61 20.71 -16.01
C ARG A 226 8.13 20.95 -17.44
N SER A 227 7.49 19.96 -18.03
CA SER A 227 6.89 20.00 -19.37
C SER A 227 5.68 19.08 -19.45
N ASN A 228 4.85 19.19 -20.48
CA ASN A 228 3.63 18.38 -20.59
C ASN A 228 3.98 16.88 -20.63
N ILE A 229 3.21 16.08 -19.88
CA ILE A 229 3.37 14.63 -19.71
C ILE A 229 2.07 13.87 -20.05
N ASP A 230 1.18 14.48 -20.83
CA ASP A 230 -0.09 13.85 -21.26
C ASP A 230 0.15 12.62 -22.15
N ASP A 231 1.34 12.51 -22.76
CA ASP A 231 1.80 11.34 -23.52
C ASP A 231 1.95 10.08 -22.65
N LEU A 232 2.10 10.22 -21.33
CA LEU A 232 2.03 9.07 -20.41
C LEU A 232 0.65 8.36 -20.47
N PHE A 233 -0.43 9.07 -20.81
CA PHE A 233 -1.74 8.44 -20.98
C PHE A 233 -1.87 7.63 -22.27
N GLU A 234 -0.90 7.69 -23.20
CA GLU A 234 -0.89 6.84 -24.40
C GLU A 234 -0.43 5.40 -24.07
N LEU A 235 0.32 5.21 -22.98
CA LEU A 235 0.87 3.92 -22.55
C LEU A 235 -0.22 2.90 -22.13
N THR A 236 0.16 1.63 -22.08
CA THR A 236 -0.69 0.55 -21.54
C THR A 236 -0.44 0.39 -20.03
N PRO A 237 -1.45 0.58 -19.15
CA PRO A 237 -1.30 0.31 -17.74
C PRO A 237 -1.27 -1.22 -17.46
N PRO A 238 -0.54 -1.67 -16.42
CA PRO A 238 0.22 -0.86 -15.47
C PRO A 238 1.55 -0.35 -16.06
N ALA A 239 1.86 0.93 -15.85
CA ALA A 239 3.13 1.51 -16.29
C ALA A 239 3.83 2.22 -15.12
N ALA A 240 5.16 2.03 -15.01
CA ALA A 240 5.97 2.66 -13.96
C ALA A 240 7.47 2.64 -14.33
N LEU A 241 8.27 3.43 -13.60
CA LEU A 241 9.73 3.40 -13.70
C LEU A 241 10.27 2.14 -13.02
N ARG A 242 11.11 1.36 -13.71
CA ARG A 242 11.91 0.28 -13.10
C ARG A 242 13.00 0.86 -12.18
N ARG A 243 13.14 0.32 -10.97
CA ARG A 243 14.22 0.68 -10.03
C ARG A 243 15.57 0.09 -10.43
N GLY A 244 16.62 0.83 -10.12
CA GLY A 244 18.00 0.53 -10.45
C GLY A 244 18.62 1.61 -11.34
N MET A 245 19.86 1.38 -11.78
CA MET A 245 20.63 2.32 -12.62
C MET A 245 20.28 2.25 -14.12
N ASN A 246 19.44 1.28 -14.51
CA ASN A 246 19.01 1.02 -15.90
C ASN A 246 20.18 0.92 -16.89
N GLU A 247 21.20 0.16 -16.49
CA GLU A 247 22.41 -0.12 -17.28
C GLU A 247 22.09 -0.87 -18.60
N ILE A 248 20.91 -1.50 -18.66
CA ILE A 248 20.25 -1.91 -19.89
C ILE A 248 19.16 -0.86 -20.16
N PHE A 249 19.39 -0.03 -21.16
CA PHE A 249 18.45 1.00 -21.61
C PHE A 249 17.16 0.34 -22.13
N LEU A 250 16.03 0.81 -21.61
CA LEU A 250 14.70 0.50 -22.11
C LEU A 250 14.14 1.78 -22.76
N GLY A 251 13.50 1.66 -23.92
CA GLY A 251 12.78 2.77 -24.53
C GLY A 251 11.52 3.09 -23.74
N HIS A 252 11.17 4.37 -23.63
CA HIS A 252 9.87 4.76 -23.07
C HIS A 252 8.73 4.05 -23.82
N GLY A 253 7.87 3.35 -23.09
CA GLY A 253 6.82 2.51 -23.67
C GLY A 253 7.20 1.06 -23.96
N ASP A 254 8.45 0.64 -23.75
CA ASP A 254 8.86 -0.77 -23.87
C ASP A 254 8.20 -1.65 -22.80
N ALA A 255 7.97 -2.91 -23.14
CA ALA A 255 7.43 -3.89 -22.21
C ALA A 255 8.50 -4.37 -21.20
N VAL A 256 8.19 -4.31 -19.91
CA VAL A 256 9.01 -4.85 -18.83
C VAL A 256 8.44 -6.17 -18.35
N ASP A 257 9.28 -7.21 -18.35
CA ASP A 257 8.97 -8.50 -17.77
C ASP A 257 9.07 -8.45 -16.24
N GLY A 258 7.93 -8.44 -15.55
CA GLY A 258 7.85 -8.38 -14.09
C GLY A 258 8.60 -9.50 -13.36
N ARG A 259 8.87 -10.63 -14.04
CA ARG A 259 9.70 -11.71 -13.50
C ARG A 259 11.13 -11.27 -13.21
N MET A 260 11.64 -10.24 -13.91
CA MET A 260 12.97 -9.67 -13.66
C MET A 260 13.09 -8.90 -12.34
N PHE A 261 11.98 -8.64 -11.64
CA PHE A 261 12.01 -8.05 -10.29
C PHE A 261 12.53 -9.05 -9.24
N PHE A 262 12.46 -10.34 -9.56
CA PHE A 262 12.90 -11.45 -8.72
C PHE A 262 14.22 -12.01 -9.24
N LEU A 263 15.27 -12.00 -8.42
CA LEU A 263 16.64 -12.41 -8.78
C LEU A 263 16.81 -13.94 -8.96
N GLY A 264 15.71 -14.68 -9.02
CA GLY A 264 15.70 -16.13 -9.22
C GLY A 264 16.48 -16.89 -8.14
N THR A 265 17.27 -17.86 -8.55
CA THR A 265 18.04 -18.75 -7.66
C THR A 265 19.42 -18.22 -7.28
N ASP A 266 19.70 -16.92 -7.44
CA ASP A 266 20.98 -16.35 -7.02
C ASP A 266 21.11 -16.30 -5.48
N LYS A 267 21.79 -17.32 -4.94
CA LYS A 267 22.05 -17.48 -3.51
C LYS A 267 23.17 -16.57 -2.98
N SER A 268 23.84 -15.79 -3.83
CA SER A 268 24.91 -14.88 -3.39
C SER A 268 24.38 -13.67 -2.61
N MET A 269 23.09 -13.34 -2.78
CA MET A 269 22.42 -12.18 -2.15
C MET A 269 21.32 -12.61 -1.16
N PRO A 270 21.65 -13.20 0.01
CA PRO A 270 20.69 -13.72 0.99
C PRO A 270 19.85 -12.65 1.73
N ARG A 271 19.93 -11.38 1.33
CA ARG A 271 19.27 -10.23 2.00
C ARG A 271 17.84 -9.97 1.52
N TRP A 272 17.47 -10.48 0.34
CA TRP A 272 16.20 -10.15 -0.31
C TRP A 272 15.10 -11.16 0.05
N SER A 273 14.10 -10.73 0.83
CA SER A 273 12.93 -11.54 1.15
C SER A 273 12.19 -11.95 -0.13
N TRP A 274 11.80 -13.24 -0.23
CA TRP A 274 11.24 -13.86 -1.44
C TRP A 274 12.10 -13.74 -2.73
N GLY A 275 13.34 -13.28 -2.65
CA GLY A 275 14.22 -13.08 -3.80
C GLY A 275 13.89 -11.86 -4.67
N GLN A 276 12.98 -10.97 -4.22
CA GLN A 276 12.72 -9.70 -4.91
C GLN A 276 13.89 -8.73 -4.68
N GLY A 277 14.75 -8.54 -5.68
CA GLY A 277 15.92 -7.65 -5.61
C GLY A 277 15.79 -6.35 -6.39
N THR A 278 14.68 -6.15 -7.12
CA THR A 278 14.28 -4.85 -7.68
C THR A 278 12.75 -4.77 -7.78
N GLY A 279 12.21 -3.83 -8.55
CA GLY A 279 10.79 -3.59 -8.73
C GLY A 279 10.56 -2.28 -9.46
N ILE A 280 9.39 -1.69 -9.28
CA ILE A 280 9.06 -0.35 -9.78
C ILE A 280 9.28 0.72 -8.71
N ASN A 281 9.37 1.99 -9.11
CA ASN A 281 9.17 3.11 -8.21
C ASN A 281 7.74 3.63 -8.36
N ALA A 282 7.00 3.70 -7.24
CA ALA A 282 5.59 4.07 -7.25
C ALA A 282 5.31 5.59 -7.28
N GLY A 283 6.35 6.43 -7.41
CA GLY A 283 6.18 7.89 -7.42
C GLY A 283 5.45 8.43 -8.64
N VAL A 284 5.57 7.76 -9.79
CA VAL A 284 4.77 8.03 -10.99
C VAL A 284 4.33 6.68 -11.57
N MET A 285 3.03 6.43 -11.57
CA MET A 285 2.44 5.20 -12.08
C MET A 285 1.19 5.47 -12.91
N LEU A 286 1.08 4.82 -14.06
CA LEU A 286 -0.16 4.78 -14.83
C LEU A 286 -0.98 3.56 -14.41
N TRP A 287 -2.18 3.80 -13.91
CA TRP A 287 -3.16 2.78 -13.53
C TRP A 287 -4.35 2.80 -14.48
N ARG A 288 -5.01 1.64 -14.59
CA ARG A 288 -6.40 1.54 -15.01
C ARG A 288 -7.25 1.38 -13.74
N PRO A 289 -8.21 2.28 -13.47
CA PRO A 289 -9.14 2.09 -12.36
C PRO A 289 -9.97 0.82 -12.55
N ASP A 290 -10.08 0.04 -11.48
CA ASP A 290 -10.84 -1.21 -11.45
C ASP A 290 -11.15 -1.55 -9.98
N GLN A 291 -12.43 -1.58 -9.62
CA GLN A 291 -12.87 -1.86 -8.27
C GLN A 291 -12.57 -3.30 -7.85
N ALA A 292 -12.64 -4.28 -8.76
CA ALA A 292 -12.35 -5.67 -8.43
C ALA A 292 -10.86 -5.88 -8.15
N VAL A 293 -9.99 -5.15 -8.83
CA VAL A 293 -8.55 -5.12 -8.52
C VAL A 293 -8.29 -4.48 -7.16
N LEU A 294 -9.00 -3.40 -6.82
CA LEU A 294 -8.91 -2.79 -5.49
C LEU A 294 -9.36 -3.76 -4.39
N ASP A 295 -10.55 -4.36 -4.54
CA ASP A 295 -11.11 -5.31 -3.57
C ASP A 295 -10.16 -6.49 -3.35
N GLN A 296 -9.55 -7.01 -4.42
CA GLN A 296 -8.52 -8.04 -4.33
C GLN A 296 -7.28 -7.55 -3.56
N MET A 297 -6.75 -6.35 -3.87
CA MET A 297 -5.60 -5.81 -3.14
C MET A 297 -5.90 -5.62 -1.65
N LEU A 298 -7.12 -5.20 -1.29
CA LEU A 298 -7.54 -5.06 0.10
C LEU A 298 -7.61 -6.43 0.81
N ASP A 299 -8.20 -7.44 0.18
CA ASP A 299 -8.22 -8.82 0.67
C ASP A 299 -6.79 -9.37 0.91
N GLU A 300 -5.87 -9.09 0.00
CA GLU A 300 -4.47 -9.53 0.10
C GLU A 300 -3.66 -8.79 1.18
N LEU A 301 -3.94 -7.50 1.42
CA LEU A 301 -3.19 -6.64 2.34
C LEU A 301 -3.73 -6.66 3.79
N THR A 302 -5.01 -7.00 3.97
CA THR A 302 -5.65 -7.08 5.28
C THR A 302 -5.42 -8.42 5.98
N GLU A 303 -5.40 -9.54 5.24
CA GLU A 303 -5.15 -10.89 5.79
C GLU A 303 -3.69 -11.03 6.28
N PRO A 304 -3.39 -11.04 7.59
CA PRO A 304 -2.02 -10.89 8.08
C PRO A 304 -1.07 -12.00 7.62
N ASN A 305 -1.60 -13.18 7.30
CA ASN A 305 -0.84 -14.35 6.87
C ASN A 305 -0.79 -14.51 5.33
N HIS A 306 -1.19 -13.51 4.56
CA HIS A 306 -1.20 -13.59 3.10
C HIS A 306 0.23 -13.75 2.55
N PRO A 307 0.50 -14.68 1.59
CA PRO A 307 1.86 -14.97 1.13
C PRO A 307 2.55 -13.80 0.42
N GLU A 308 1.81 -12.80 -0.06
CA GLU A 308 2.36 -11.57 -0.66
C GLU A 308 2.89 -10.57 0.40
N HIS A 309 2.72 -10.88 1.70
CA HIS A 309 3.32 -10.12 2.80
C HIS A 309 4.83 -10.37 2.88
N VAL A 310 5.56 -9.49 2.20
CA VAL A 310 7.02 -9.50 2.12
C VAL A 310 7.51 -8.13 2.56
N LYS A 311 8.30 -8.09 3.64
CA LYS A 311 8.85 -6.85 4.18
C LYS A 311 9.75 -6.15 3.17
N GLY A 312 9.42 -4.90 2.87
CA GLY A 312 10.12 -4.03 1.93
C GLY A 312 10.62 -2.74 2.56
N ASN A 313 11.44 -2.01 1.81
CA ASN A 313 11.88 -0.65 2.16
C ASN A 313 10.97 0.44 1.53
N GLY A 314 10.09 0.05 0.60
CA GLY A 314 8.94 0.85 0.18
C GLY A 314 7.77 -0.12 -0.02
N PRO A 315 6.95 -0.36 1.01
CA PRO A 315 6.05 -1.51 1.07
C PRO A 315 5.01 -1.49 -0.06
N GLU A 316 4.53 -0.31 -0.49
CA GLU A 316 3.60 -0.17 -1.61
C GLU A 316 4.24 -0.45 -2.97
N GLN A 317 5.40 0.11 -3.28
CA GLN A 317 6.10 -0.13 -4.55
C GLN A 317 6.59 -1.58 -4.63
N ASP A 318 7.00 -2.16 -3.50
CA ASP A 318 7.42 -3.56 -3.40
C ASP A 318 6.21 -4.49 -3.62
N TYR A 319 5.06 -4.23 -2.97
CA TYR A 319 3.81 -4.95 -3.17
C TYR A 319 3.27 -4.84 -4.61
N LEU A 320 3.14 -3.64 -5.16
CA LEU A 320 2.62 -3.42 -6.51
C LEU A 320 3.49 -4.10 -7.58
N SER A 321 4.82 -4.13 -7.39
CA SER A 321 5.75 -4.90 -8.24
C SER A 321 5.42 -6.40 -8.27
N ARG A 322 4.94 -6.97 -7.16
CA ARG A 322 4.56 -8.40 -7.06
C ARG A 322 3.13 -8.68 -7.52
N PHE A 323 2.20 -7.78 -7.21
CA PHE A 323 0.80 -7.91 -7.57
C PHE A 323 0.63 -8.07 -9.08
N TRP A 324 1.24 -7.17 -9.86
CA TRP A 324 1.25 -7.20 -11.33
C TRP A 324 2.50 -7.87 -11.92
N ALA A 325 3.16 -8.80 -11.22
CA ALA A 325 4.36 -9.47 -11.73
C ALA A 325 4.11 -10.36 -12.96
N ASP A 326 2.88 -10.83 -13.15
CA ASP A 326 2.40 -11.63 -14.29
C ASP A 326 1.77 -10.78 -15.41
N ALA A 327 1.49 -9.50 -15.16
CA ALA A 327 1.08 -8.55 -16.18
C ALA A 327 2.28 -8.00 -16.97
N PRO A 328 2.13 -7.67 -18.27
CA PRO A 328 3.13 -6.90 -18.99
C PRO A 328 3.13 -5.46 -18.46
N TRP A 329 4.20 -5.09 -17.76
CA TRP A 329 4.43 -3.71 -17.36
C TRP A 329 4.85 -2.88 -18.58
N THR A 330 4.45 -1.62 -18.64
CA THR A 330 5.00 -0.65 -19.60
C THR A 330 6.03 0.24 -18.91
N TYR A 331 7.18 0.46 -19.55
CA TYR A 331 8.28 1.25 -18.99
C TYR A 331 7.98 2.75 -19.06
N ILE A 332 7.85 3.39 -17.90
CA ILE A 332 7.96 4.85 -17.79
C ILE A 332 9.45 5.20 -17.70
N GLY A 333 9.91 6.08 -18.60
CA GLY A 333 11.32 6.46 -18.70
C GLY A 333 11.81 7.23 -17.48
N VAL A 334 13.13 7.20 -17.23
CA VAL A 334 13.75 7.92 -16.11
C VAL A 334 13.46 9.42 -16.15
N GLU A 335 13.29 10.00 -17.33
CA GLU A 335 12.95 11.40 -17.56
C GLU A 335 11.56 11.81 -17.05
N TYR A 336 10.65 10.85 -16.83
CA TYR A 336 9.30 11.07 -16.27
C TYR A 336 9.20 10.72 -14.78
N ASN A 337 10.30 10.31 -14.14
CA ASN A 337 10.37 10.03 -12.70
C ASN A 337 11.82 10.16 -12.22
N PHE A 338 12.41 11.34 -12.39
CA PHE A 338 13.85 11.55 -12.22
C PHE A 338 14.22 11.74 -10.74
N GLN A 339 14.64 10.64 -10.12
CA GLN A 339 14.94 10.56 -8.68
C GLN A 339 16.26 11.24 -8.29
N LEU A 340 16.22 12.32 -7.51
CA LEU A 340 17.40 13.10 -7.14
C LEU A 340 18.45 12.33 -6.32
N HIS A 341 18.06 11.46 -5.38
CA HIS A 341 19.06 10.63 -4.68
C HIS A 341 19.78 9.66 -5.63
N GLN A 342 19.09 9.12 -6.64
CA GLN A 342 19.68 8.24 -7.66
C GLN A 342 20.55 9.01 -8.66
N MET A 343 20.29 10.30 -8.87
CA MET A 343 21.11 11.18 -9.72
C MET A 343 22.58 11.17 -9.26
N PHE A 344 22.83 11.44 -7.97
CA PHE A 344 24.18 11.43 -7.43
C PHE A 344 24.78 10.02 -7.41
N PHE A 345 24.02 8.97 -7.09
CA PHE A 345 24.52 7.59 -7.17
C PHE A 345 24.90 7.14 -8.59
N ALA A 346 24.29 7.72 -9.63
CA ALA A 346 24.63 7.44 -11.03
C ALA A 346 25.97 8.08 -11.45
N LEU A 347 26.46 9.09 -10.72
CA LEU A 347 27.80 9.70 -10.93
C LEU A 347 28.95 8.85 -10.40
N HIS A 348 28.68 7.68 -9.79
CA HIS A 348 29.72 6.75 -9.36
C HIS A 348 30.63 6.38 -10.56
N PRO A 349 31.98 6.44 -10.43
CA PRO A 349 32.91 6.33 -11.57
C PRO A 349 32.66 5.12 -12.49
N ASP A 350 32.40 3.93 -11.91
CA ASP A 350 32.07 2.73 -12.69
C ASP A 350 30.92 2.86 -13.69
N ARG A 351 29.94 3.74 -13.43
CA ARG A 351 28.66 3.79 -14.16
C ARG A 351 28.33 5.17 -14.74
N ALA A 352 29.09 6.21 -14.40
CA ALA A 352 28.83 7.58 -14.85
C ALA A 352 28.80 7.73 -16.39
N HIS A 353 29.49 6.86 -17.13
CA HIS A 353 29.53 6.85 -18.59
C HIS A 353 28.32 6.17 -19.27
N TYR A 354 27.55 5.32 -18.58
CA TYR A 354 26.49 4.51 -19.20
C TYR A 354 25.18 4.41 -18.40
N ALA A 355 25.13 4.86 -17.14
CA ALA A 355 23.88 4.91 -16.40
C ALA A 355 22.92 5.92 -17.06
N GLU A 356 21.68 5.50 -17.31
CA GLU A 356 20.66 6.30 -18.02
C GLU A 356 20.49 7.70 -17.43
N ARG A 357 20.51 7.81 -16.08
CA ARG A 357 20.47 9.09 -15.36
C ARG A 357 21.66 10.00 -15.72
N SER A 358 22.88 9.47 -15.74
CA SER A 358 24.11 10.22 -16.02
C SER A 358 24.21 10.67 -17.49
N VAL A 359 23.59 9.93 -18.41
CA VAL A 359 23.40 10.36 -19.79
C VAL A 359 22.36 11.48 -19.88
N LEU A 360 21.21 11.34 -19.19
CA LEU A 360 20.17 12.38 -19.15
C LEU A 360 20.64 13.70 -18.53
N LEU A 361 21.59 13.68 -17.59
CA LEU A 361 22.19 14.88 -17.01
C LEU A 361 22.96 15.76 -18.03
N GLN A 362 23.37 15.19 -19.17
CA GLN A 362 24.00 15.93 -20.27
C GLN A 362 22.95 16.64 -21.16
N THR A 363 21.67 16.29 -21.01
CA THR A 363 20.51 16.90 -21.68
C THR A 363 19.36 17.11 -20.69
N PRO A 364 19.55 17.95 -19.64
CA PRO A 364 18.61 18.10 -18.54
C PRO A 364 17.27 18.73 -18.95
N GLU A 365 17.17 19.31 -20.14
CA GLU A 365 15.92 19.78 -20.76
C GLU A 365 14.96 18.63 -21.13
N LYS A 366 15.47 17.40 -21.30
CA LYS A 366 14.61 16.23 -21.55
C LYS A 366 13.92 15.71 -20.29
N ILE A 367 14.41 16.07 -19.11
CA ILE A 367 13.87 15.62 -17.82
C ILE A 367 12.56 16.36 -17.55
N ARG A 368 11.44 15.64 -17.73
CA ARG A 368 10.08 16.18 -17.67
C ARG A 368 9.50 16.19 -16.26
N VAL A 369 9.86 15.23 -15.41
CA VAL A 369 9.42 15.18 -14.00
C VAL A 369 10.62 14.93 -13.10
N VAL A 370 10.84 15.85 -12.16
CA VAL A 370 11.84 15.70 -11.10
C VAL A 370 11.15 15.17 -9.85
N HIS A 371 11.73 14.14 -9.24
CA HIS A 371 11.24 13.50 -8.02
C HIS A 371 12.24 13.77 -6.90
N PHE A 372 11.84 14.58 -5.91
CA PHE A 372 12.60 14.94 -4.70
C PHE A 372 12.71 13.77 -3.71
N SER A 373 12.95 12.57 -4.22
CA SER A 373 13.12 11.32 -3.49
C SER A 373 14.48 11.24 -2.82
N GLY A 374 14.52 10.56 -1.67
CA GLY A 374 15.75 10.33 -0.90
C GLY A 374 15.49 10.48 0.59
N LYS A 375 16.28 11.34 1.24
CA LYS A 375 16.10 11.64 2.67
C LYS A 375 14.83 12.46 2.93
N PRO A 376 14.20 12.32 4.11
CA PRO A 376 13.15 13.22 4.58
C PRO A 376 13.57 14.68 4.63
N THR A 377 14.84 14.97 4.95
CA THR A 377 15.46 16.30 5.01
C THR A 377 15.67 16.96 3.64
N ALA A 378 15.63 16.21 2.55
CA ALA A 378 15.89 16.70 1.20
C ALA A 378 14.59 16.97 0.43
N LYS A 379 13.77 17.91 0.93
CA LYS A 379 12.51 18.35 0.31
C LYS A 379 12.45 19.88 0.19
N PRO A 380 11.97 20.47 -0.93
CA PRO A 380 12.04 21.92 -1.14
C PRO A 380 11.25 22.74 -0.12
N TRP A 381 10.14 22.19 0.40
CA TRP A 381 9.29 22.86 1.37
C TRP A 381 9.97 23.13 2.73
N HIS A 382 11.03 22.40 3.07
CA HIS A 382 11.79 22.65 4.30
C HIS A 382 12.42 24.04 4.32
N ARG A 383 12.81 24.58 3.14
CA ARG A 383 13.27 25.98 3.02
C ARG A 383 12.22 27.00 3.51
N VAL A 384 10.95 26.64 3.37
CA VAL A 384 9.78 27.52 3.60
C VAL A 384 9.22 27.33 5.01
N LEU A 385 9.35 26.14 5.57
CA LEU A 385 8.66 25.71 6.80
C LEU A 385 9.59 25.59 8.01
N ASP A 386 10.86 25.21 7.83
CA ASP A 386 11.76 24.95 8.94
C ASP A 386 12.44 26.21 9.45
N LYS A 387 12.54 26.33 10.78
CA LYS A 387 13.27 27.41 11.44
C LYS A 387 14.75 27.45 11.07
N ALA A 388 15.35 26.33 10.66
CA ALA A 388 16.73 26.30 10.18
C ALA A 388 16.94 27.10 8.88
N TRP A 389 15.88 27.28 8.09
CA TRP A 389 15.90 27.97 6.80
C TRP A 389 15.17 29.33 6.82
N GLN A 390 14.82 29.86 8.01
CA GLN A 390 14.07 31.12 8.14
C GLN A 390 14.73 32.31 7.42
N ASP A 391 16.07 32.34 7.33
CA ASP A 391 16.84 33.40 6.68
C ASP A 391 17.12 33.10 5.19
N PHE A 392 16.48 32.06 4.64
CA PHE A 392 16.58 31.63 3.24
C PHE A 392 15.24 31.74 2.49
N TRP A 393 14.12 32.03 3.16
CA TRP A 393 12.82 32.27 2.52
C TRP A 393 12.14 33.49 3.16
N PRO A 394 11.58 34.44 2.38
CA PRO A 394 11.40 34.42 0.92
C PRO A 394 12.60 34.93 0.10
N ASP A 395 13.78 35.11 0.71
CA ASP A 395 14.96 35.67 0.04
C ASP A 395 15.53 34.72 -1.06
N ARG A 396 15.36 35.14 -2.31
CA ARG A 396 15.85 34.42 -3.51
C ARG A 396 17.33 34.68 -3.81
N SER A 397 17.98 35.66 -3.16
CA SER A 397 19.41 35.92 -3.38
C SER A 397 20.31 34.77 -2.89
N ARG A 398 19.79 33.95 -1.96
CA ARG A 398 20.45 32.78 -1.37
C ARG A 398 20.10 31.45 -2.06
N ASP A 399 19.47 31.48 -3.23
CA ASP A 399 19.10 30.26 -3.98
C ASP A 399 20.31 29.35 -4.23
N ALA A 400 21.45 29.92 -4.66
CA ALA A 400 22.67 29.15 -4.92
C ALA A 400 23.25 28.48 -3.66
N GLU A 401 23.26 29.19 -2.52
CA GLU A 401 23.69 28.65 -1.23
C GLU A 401 22.77 27.50 -0.80
N TYR A 402 21.45 27.67 -0.93
CA TYR A 402 20.48 26.63 -0.61
C TYR A 402 20.64 25.39 -1.51
N VAL A 403 20.93 25.56 -2.80
CA VAL A 403 21.19 24.44 -3.73
C VAL A 403 22.40 23.61 -3.29
N GLU A 404 23.50 24.25 -2.87
CA GLU A 404 24.65 23.51 -2.31
C GLU A 404 24.27 22.77 -1.04
N ARG A 405 23.60 23.42 -0.08
CA ARG A 405 23.14 22.79 1.16
C ARG A 405 22.18 21.62 0.93
N PHE A 406 21.29 21.73 -0.06
CA PHE A 406 20.38 20.66 -0.43
C PHE A 406 21.14 19.47 -1.03
N ALA A 407 22.21 19.72 -1.78
CA ALA A 407 23.07 18.66 -2.30
C ALA A 407 23.87 17.95 -1.19
N GLU A 408 24.28 18.68 -0.13
CA GLU A 408 24.98 18.13 1.05
C GLU A 408 24.17 17.03 1.79
N GLU A 409 22.85 16.96 1.59
CA GLU A 409 22.04 15.85 2.12
C GLU A 409 22.37 14.49 1.47
N PHE A 410 22.90 14.46 0.24
CA PHE A 410 23.15 13.23 -0.49
C PHE A 410 24.62 12.81 -0.40
N MET A 411 24.91 11.62 0.14
CA MET A 411 26.30 11.12 0.24
C MET A 411 27.02 11.08 -1.12
N GLY A 412 26.30 10.78 -2.22
CA GLY A 412 26.88 10.80 -3.56
C GLY A 412 27.35 12.18 -4.04
N TYR A 413 26.83 13.29 -3.50
CA TYR A 413 27.35 14.63 -3.80
C TYR A 413 28.75 14.82 -3.19
N TRP A 414 28.90 14.47 -1.91
CA TRP A 414 30.19 14.49 -1.21
C TRP A 414 31.23 13.61 -1.90
N LEU A 415 30.87 12.37 -2.23
CA LEU A 415 31.78 11.41 -2.85
C LEU A 415 32.15 11.79 -4.30
N TRP A 416 31.17 12.12 -5.15
CA TRP A 416 31.37 12.15 -6.60
C TRP A 416 31.46 13.56 -7.20
N VAL A 417 30.97 14.58 -6.49
CA VAL A 417 30.99 15.99 -6.96
C VAL A 417 32.00 16.83 -6.17
N LYS A 418 31.89 16.87 -4.83
CA LYS A 418 32.89 17.56 -3.98
C LYS A 418 34.20 16.78 -3.86
N ARG A 419 34.18 15.45 -4.11
CA ARG A 419 35.30 14.51 -3.94
C ARG A 419 35.94 14.62 -2.56
N ASP A 420 35.08 14.68 -1.54
CA ASP A 420 35.49 14.87 -0.15
C ASP A 420 36.17 13.61 0.40
N ARG A 421 37.45 13.77 0.78
CA ARG A 421 38.31 12.68 1.24
C ARG A 421 37.86 12.08 2.58
N GLU A 422 37.39 12.90 3.52
CA GLU A 422 36.92 12.42 4.83
C GLU A 422 35.67 11.55 4.65
N LYS A 423 34.70 12.01 3.83
CA LYS A 423 33.50 11.22 3.50
C LYS A 423 33.83 9.96 2.71
N PHE A 424 34.80 10.03 1.79
CA PHE A 424 35.26 8.87 1.02
C PHE A 424 35.91 7.80 1.90
N GLU A 425 36.83 8.17 2.79
CA GLU A 425 37.50 7.24 3.70
C GLU A 425 36.52 6.64 4.73
N ALA A 426 35.58 7.45 5.25
CA ALA A 426 34.52 6.99 6.13
C ALA A 426 33.56 6.01 5.43
N GLN A 427 33.19 6.25 4.17
CA GLN A 427 32.33 5.34 3.40
C GLN A 427 33.07 4.05 3.00
N SER A 428 34.35 4.14 2.65
CA SER A 428 35.17 3.00 2.21
C SER A 428 35.48 2.03 3.34
N SER A 429 35.71 2.52 4.56
CA SER A 429 35.85 1.69 5.76
C SER A 429 34.54 1.00 6.18
N GLY A 430 33.39 1.52 5.75
CA GLY A 430 32.04 1.04 6.10
C GLY A 430 31.53 -0.20 5.35
N ASN A 431 32.39 -1.16 4.95
CA ASN A 431 32.00 -2.40 4.24
C ASN A 431 31.08 -2.18 3.02
N SER A 432 31.18 -1.02 2.37
CA SER A 432 30.33 -0.63 1.25
C SER A 432 30.81 -1.32 -0.03
N TRP A 433 29.97 -2.15 -0.64
CA TRP A 433 30.33 -2.95 -1.80
C TRP A 433 30.63 -2.10 -3.04
N ASP A 434 29.97 -0.95 -3.20
CA ASP A 434 30.27 0.03 -4.26
C ASP A 434 31.69 0.59 -4.14
N MET A 435 32.24 0.71 -2.93
CA MET A 435 33.59 1.27 -2.68
C MET A 435 34.73 0.25 -2.87
N VAL A 436 34.43 -1.02 -3.16
CA VAL A 436 35.44 -2.10 -3.13
C VAL A 436 36.50 -1.89 -4.19
N GLY A 437 37.74 -1.67 -3.74
CA GLY A 437 38.90 -1.44 -4.59
C GLY A 437 38.95 -0.04 -5.21
N LEU A 438 38.12 0.91 -4.78
CA LEU A 438 38.28 2.32 -5.14
C LEU A 438 39.29 3.00 -4.22
N GLU A 439 40.13 3.85 -4.82
CA GLU A 439 41.00 4.81 -4.16
C GLU A 439 40.68 6.22 -4.69
N LEU A 440 40.84 7.22 -3.82
CA LEU A 440 40.81 8.65 -4.15
C LEU A 440 42.20 9.20 -3.83
N ASN A 441 42.95 9.66 -4.84
CA ASN A 441 44.32 10.16 -4.65
C ASN A 441 44.35 11.60 -4.08
N GLU A 442 45.56 12.15 -3.89
CA GLU A 442 45.73 13.51 -3.35
C GLU A 442 45.25 14.61 -4.32
N ASP A 443 45.26 14.34 -5.62
CA ASP A 443 44.77 15.25 -6.68
C ASP A 443 43.23 15.18 -6.87
N GLY A 444 42.54 14.33 -6.09
CA GLY A 444 41.09 14.16 -6.17
C GLY A 444 40.62 13.31 -7.35
N GLU A 445 41.45 12.40 -7.85
CA GLU A 445 41.14 11.45 -8.93
C GLU A 445 40.83 10.05 -8.39
N PHE A 446 39.96 9.32 -9.09
CA PHE A 446 39.57 7.97 -8.71
C PHE A 446 40.40 6.91 -9.44
N PHE A 447 40.90 5.94 -8.67
CA PHE A 447 41.60 4.77 -9.19
C PHE A 447 40.93 3.48 -8.70
N ARG A 448 41.04 2.42 -9.51
CA ARG A 448 40.57 1.08 -9.15
C ARG A 448 41.71 0.08 -9.04
N HIS A 449 41.86 -0.44 -7.84
CA HIS A 449 42.66 -1.61 -7.51
C HIS A 449 41.87 -2.90 -7.80
N TYR A 450 42.54 -3.85 -8.43
CA TYR A 450 41.93 -5.12 -8.83
C TYR A 450 42.56 -6.30 -8.08
N LYS A 451 41.73 -7.28 -7.70
CA LYS A 451 42.16 -8.47 -6.95
C LYS A 451 43.06 -9.43 -7.75
N ASP A 452 43.16 -9.24 -9.06
CA ASP A 452 44.05 -9.98 -9.96
C ASP A 452 45.48 -9.41 -10.01
N GLY A 453 45.74 -8.28 -9.33
CA GLY A 453 47.08 -7.69 -9.21
C GLY A 453 47.57 -6.92 -10.44
N ARG A 454 46.68 -6.58 -11.39
CA ARG A 454 47.03 -5.64 -12.46
C ARG A 454 47.08 -4.20 -11.93
N GLU A 455 47.74 -3.34 -12.70
CA GLU A 455 47.89 -1.91 -12.38
C GLU A 455 46.56 -1.19 -12.11
N PRO A 456 46.53 -0.20 -11.20
CA PRO A 456 45.33 0.57 -10.90
C PRO A 456 44.77 1.28 -12.14
N GLY A 457 43.48 1.08 -12.42
CA GLY A 457 42.79 1.74 -13.52
C GLY A 457 42.27 3.11 -13.08
N TRP A 458 42.68 4.19 -13.75
CA TRP A 458 42.05 5.50 -13.59
C TRP A 458 40.57 5.42 -14.01
N LEU A 459 39.69 6.03 -13.22
CA LEU A 459 38.25 6.09 -13.47
C LEU A 459 37.80 7.55 -13.54
N GLU A 460 37.22 7.94 -14.67
CA GLU A 460 36.69 9.27 -14.89
C GLU A 460 35.24 9.38 -14.37
N ILE A 461 34.88 10.57 -13.87
CA ILE A 461 33.48 10.99 -13.78
C ILE A 461 33.33 12.13 -14.79
N PRO A 462 32.52 11.99 -15.86
CA PRO A 462 32.37 13.04 -16.86
C PRO A 462 31.95 14.37 -16.22
N GLU A 463 32.75 15.42 -16.42
CA GLU A 463 32.48 16.76 -15.86
C GLU A 463 31.11 17.30 -16.28
N ALA A 464 30.70 17.03 -17.53
CA ALA A 464 29.37 17.37 -18.03
C ALA A 464 28.23 16.70 -17.23
N ALA A 465 28.44 15.52 -16.66
CA ALA A 465 27.45 14.83 -15.84
C ALA A 465 27.42 15.37 -14.40
N SER A 466 28.57 15.64 -13.77
CA SER A 466 28.61 16.23 -12.43
C SER A 466 28.12 17.68 -12.40
N GLN A 467 28.51 18.49 -13.38
CA GLN A 467 27.97 19.84 -13.56
C GLN A 467 26.49 19.79 -13.97
N GLY A 468 26.11 18.84 -14.82
CA GLY A 468 24.71 18.58 -15.20
C GLY A 468 23.80 18.28 -14.01
N ALA A 469 24.29 17.50 -13.03
CA ALA A 469 23.57 17.23 -11.78
C ALA A 469 23.26 18.51 -10.99
N MET A 470 24.25 19.37 -10.81
CA MET A 470 24.08 20.62 -10.06
C MET A 470 23.25 21.66 -10.83
N ASN A 471 23.38 21.71 -12.16
CA ASN A 471 22.55 22.54 -13.03
C ASN A 471 21.07 22.11 -12.95
N LEU A 472 20.79 20.80 -13.02
CA LEU A 472 19.43 20.27 -12.89
C LEU A 472 18.86 20.54 -11.49
N LEU A 473 19.64 20.33 -10.43
CA LEU A 473 19.20 20.57 -9.06
C LEU A 473 18.84 22.04 -8.84
N SER A 474 19.70 22.95 -9.34
CA SER A 474 19.47 24.40 -9.30
C SER A 474 18.19 24.79 -10.05
N ALA A 475 18.03 24.30 -11.29
CA ALA A 475 16.84 24.55 -12.10
C ALA A 475 15.57 24.02 -11.44
N ALA A 476 15.57 22.77 -10.96
CA ALA A 476 14.40 22.15 -10.35
C ALA A 476 13.98 22.82 -9.03
N LEU A 477 14.94 23.21 -8.19
CA LEU A 477 14.64 23.99 -6.98
C LEU A 477 14.12 25.39 -7.33
N GLY A 478 14.76 26.09 -8.28
CA GLY A 478 14.31 27.39 -8.77
C GLY A 478 12.87 27.36 -9.32
N GLU A 479 12.57 26.40 -10.21
CA GLU A 479 11.23 26.17 -10.78
C GLU A 479 10.17 25.84 -9.71
N TRP A 480 10.54 25.09 -8.66
CA TRP A 480 9.66 24.80 -7.52
C TRP A 480 9.35 26.07 -6.71
N PHE A 481 10.38 26.86 -6.38
CA PHE A 481 10.22 28.12 -5.63
C PHE A 481 9.49 29.20 -6.44
N ASP A 482 9.73 29.29 -7.75
CA ASP A 482 9.00 30.17 -8.67
C ASP A 482 7.51 29.81 -8.72
N SER A 483 7.20 28.50 -8.78
CA SER A 483 5.82 28.00 -8.74
C SER A 483 5.13 28.36 -7.42
N LEU A 484 5.83 28.23 -6.30
CA LEU A 484 5.33 28.63 -4.98
C LEU A 484 5.10 30.14 -4.89
N GLN A 485 6.03 30.99 -5.37
CA GLN A 485 5.84 32.45 -5.34
C GLN A 485 4.66 32.90 -6.21
N LYS A 486 4.47 32.30 -7.39
CA LYS A 486 3.30 32.56 -8.24
C LYS A 486 1.99 32.13 -7.56
N LEU A 487 1.98 30.99 -6.86
CA LEU A 487 0.83 30.57 -6.05
C LEU A 487 0.52 31.54 -4.90
N GLN A 488 1.54 32.03 -4.19
CA GLN A 488 1.35 33.04 -3.13
C GLN A 488 0.72 34.32 -3.68
N GLN A 489 1.16 34.76 -4.86
CA GLN A 489 0.61 35.92 -5.56
C GLN A 489 -0.85 35.67 -6.02
N GLU A 490 -1.13 34.52 -6.64
CA GLU A 490 -2.47 34.15 -7.15
C GLU A 490 -3.49 33.93 -6.03
N PHE A 491 -3.07 33.37 -4.90
CA PHE A 491 -3.98 33.08 -3.78
C PHE A 491 -4.04 34.21 -2.74
N HIS A 492 -3.16 35.21 -2.84
CA HIS A 492 -2.96 36.29 -1.88
C HIS A 492 -2.68 35.78 -0.45
N ILE A 493 -1.86 34.73 -0.34
CA ILE A 493 -1.53 34.04 0.91
C ILE A 493 0.00 33.88 1.00
N ASP A 494 0.55 34.15 2.19
CA ASP A 494 1.90 33.71 2.53
C ASP A 494 1.84 32.32 3.16
N PHE A 495 2.36 31.31 2.47
CA PHE A 495 2.30 29.94 2.96
C PHE A 495 3.32 29.65 4.07
N ALA A 496 4.35 30.48 4.27
CA ALA A 496 5.29 30.33 5.39
C ALA A 496 4.61 30.60 6.75
N HIS A 497 3.59 31.46 6.76
CA HIS A 497 2.82 31.84 7.95
C HIS A 497 1.44 31.16 8.08
N LEU A 498 1.11 30.21 7.20
CA LEU A 498 -0.15 29.45 7.27
C LEU A 498 -0.18 28.56 8.52
N THR A 499 -1.21 28.69 9.37
CA THR A 499 -1.41 27.73 10.47
C THR A 499 -2.29 26.57 10.02
N SER A 500 -2.25 25.44 10.75
CA SER A 500 -3.13 24.29 10.50
C SER A 500 -4.62 24.61 10.60
N ASN A 501 -4.98 25.73 11.26
CA ASN A 501 -6.34 26.25 11.39
C ASN A 501 -6.67 27.36 10.36
N GLY A 502 -5.81 27.60 9.36
CA GLY A 502 -5.97 28.62 8.32
C GLY A 502 -5.04 29.83 8.46
N PRO A 503 -5.20 30.85 7.58
CA PRO A 503 -4.36 32.04 7.58
C PRO A 503 -4.63 32.93 8.80
N VAL A 504 -3.57 33.43 9.42
CA VAL A 504 -3.66 34.38 10.54
C VAL A 504 -3.66 35.81 10.01
N ALA A 505 -4.61 36.60 10.50
CA ALA A 505 -4.76 38.06 10.41
C ALA A 505 -5.42 38.70 9.16
N ARG A 506 -6.64 39.22 9.41
CA ARG A 506 -7.19 40.50 8.93
C ARG A 506 -7.25 40.78 7.40
N ALA A 507 -8.32 40.29 6.78
CA ALA A 507 -9.08 41.06 5.79
C ALA A 507 -10.58 40.72 5.92
N HIS A 508 -11.47 41.69 5.69
CA HIS A 508 -12.92 41.49 5.79
C HIS A 508 -13.42 40.51 4.72
N LEU A 509 -14.10 39.45 5.16
CA LEU A 509 -15.05 38.69 4.34
C LEU A 509 -16.29 38.43 5.20
N ASP A 510 -17.32 39.25 5.01
CA ASP A 510 -18.61 39.14 5.70
C ASP A 510 -19.40 37.93 5.20
N PHE A 511 -19.36 36.82 5.93
CA PHE A 511 -20.40 35.79 5.85
C PHE A 511 -20.71 35.24 7.25
N ALA A 512 -21.91 35.52 7.74
CA ALA A 512 -22.39 35.07 9.03
C ALA A 512 -22.92 33.63 8.98
N PRO A 513 -22.69 32.85 10.05
CA PRO A 513 -23.61 31.78 10.46
C PRO A 513 -24.32 32.15 11.75
N LEU A 514 -25.66 32.09 11.73
CA LEU A 514 -26.47 32.00 12.93
C LEU A 514 -26.27 30.63 13.59
N ILE A 515 -25.97 30.59 14.88
CA ILE A 515 -26.75 29.92 15.96
C ILE A 515 -25.94 29.98 17.28
N SER A 516 -26.67 30.09 18.39
CA SER A 516 -26.18 30.54 19.70
C SER A 516 -25.42 29.50 20.53
N ASN A 517 -24.30 29.91 21.13
CA ASN A 517 -23.70 29.22 22.28
C ASN A 517 -24.45 29.56 23.58
N GLY A 518 -25.01 28.54 24.25
CA GLY A 518 -25.45 28.62 25.63
C GLY A 518 -24.36 28.13 26.58
N SER A 519 -23.74 29.03 27.33
CA SER A 519 -22.70 28.70 28.32
C SER A 519 -23.30 28.41 29.70
N MET A 520 -22.85 27.32 30.34
CA MET A 520 -22.88 27.18 31.79
C MET A 520 -21.54 26.61 32.28
N ALA A 521 -20.92 27.32 33.22
CA ALA A 521 -19.67 26.90 33.86
C ALA A 521 -19.90 25.74 34.85
N ARG A 522 -18.88 24.91 35.06
CA ARG A 522 -18.85 23.87 36.12
C ARG A 522 -17.78 24.17 37.16
N ALA A 523 -18.15 23.92 38.42
CA ALA A 523 -17.28 23.99 39.59
C ALA A 523 -16.41 22.71 39.72
N PRO A 524 -15.28 22.76 40.46
CA PRO A 524 -14.36 21.62 40.57
C PRO A 524 -14.95 20.46 41.36
N VAL A 525 -14.69 19.23 40.90
CA VAL A 525 -15.15 17.99 41.53
C VAL A 525 -14.00 17.34 42.31
N GLN A 526 -14.29 16.78 43.49
CA GLN A 526 -13.31 16.07 44.32
C GLN A 526 -12.91 14.73 43.70
N GLN A 527 -11.65 14.32 43.88
CA GLN A 527 -11.13 13.03 43.41
C GLN A 527 -11.80 11.86 44.14
N VAL A 528 -12.28 10.90 43.35
CA VAL A 528 -12.80 9.59 43.78
C VAL A 528 -11.67 8.54 43.62
N PRO A 529 -11.61 7.46 44.42
CA PRO A 529 -10.55 6.45 44.30
C PRO A 529 -10.37 5.89 42.88
N GLY A 530 -9.12 5.52 42.56
CA GLY A 530 -8.69 5.20 41.20
C GLY A 530 -9.41 4.00 40.58
N VAL A 531 -9.79 4.17 39.31
CA VAL A 531 -10.32 3.09 38.47
C VAL A 531 -9.21 2.08 38.17
N PRO A 532 -9.44 0.76 38.29
CA PRO A 532 -8.46 -0.25 37.91
C PRO A 532 -8.15 -0.16 36.41
N ARG A 533 -6.86 -0.08 36.07
CA ARG A 533 -6.41 -0.10 34.68
C ARG A 533 -6.52 -1.51 34.09
N LEU A 534 -7.04 -1.57 32.87
CA LEU A 534 -7.17 -2.79 32.07
C LEU A 534 -6.08 -2.81 30.99
N LYS A 535 -5.40 -3.94 30.80
CA LYS A 535 -4.48 -4.14 29.66
C LYS A 535 -5.03 -5.17 28.68
N GLN A 536 -4.90 -4.89 27.39
CA GLN A 536 -5.11 -5.89 26.34
C GLN A 536 -4.00 -6.95 26.36
N LEU A 537 -4.40 -8.22 26.24
CA LEU A 537 -3.49 -9.33 26.02
C LEU A 537 -2.96 -9.35 24.58
N ALA A 538 -1.72 -9.79 24.43
CA ALA A 538 -1.15 -10.17 23.15
C ALA A 538 -1.15 -11.71 22.99
N TRP A 539 -0.98 -12.18 21.76
CA TRP A 539 -0.82 -13.60 21.47
C TRP A 539 0.62 -13.92 21.08
N ARG A 540 1.27 -14.83 21.81
CA ARG A 540 2.62 -15.32 21.55
C ARG A 540 2.58 -16.77 21.09
N ARG A 541 3.42 -17.14 20.13
CA ARG A 541 3.52 -18.52 19.63
C ARG A 541 4.55 -19.34 20.44
N HIS A 542 4.07 -20.18 21.34
CA HIS A 542 4.91 -21.04 22.17
C HIS A 542 5.19 -22.39 21.48
N GLY A 543 6.46 -22.71 21.25
CA GLY A 543 6.86 -23.91 20.47
C GLY A 543 7.16 -23.65 18.98
N GLY A 544 7.32 -22.38 18.57
CA GLY A 544 7.74 -22.02 17.22
C GLY A 544 6.69 -22.30 16.14
N ARG A 545 7.12 -22.75 14.94
CA ARG A 545 6.24 -22.88 13.75
C ARG A 545 5.18 -23.98 13.86
N GLY A 546 5.33 -24.94 14.77
CA GLY A 546 4.27 -25.91 15.14
C GLY A 546 3.59 -25.60 16.48
N GLY A 547 3.97 -24.49 17.13
CA GLY A 547 3.57 -24.14 18.48
C GLY A 547 2.14 -23.61 18.63
N TRP A 548 1.64 -23.69 19.86
CA TRP A 548 0.35 -23.13 20.27
C TRP A 548 0.44 -21.61 20.39
N PHE A 549 -0.63 -20.91 20.01
CA PHE A 549 -0.80 -19.53 20.44
C PHE A 549 -1.23 -19.54 21.91
N VAL A 550 -0.44 -18.87 22.74
CA VAL A 550 -0.71 -18.64 24.15
C VAL A 550 -0.84 -17.14 24.35
N GLU A 551 -1.67 -16.73 25.30
CA GLU A 551 -1.73 -15.33 25.72
C GLU A 551 -0.39 -14.89 26.35
N ALA A 552 -0.09 -13.60 26.27
CA ALA A 552 1.07 -12.98 26.90
C ALA A 552 0.76 -11.52 27.24
N ASP A 553 1.38 -11.00 28.30
CA ASP A 553 1.49 -9.53 28.45
C ASP A 553 2.44 -9.00 27.36
N LYS A 554 2.16 -7.78 26.85
CA LYS A 554 2.98 -7.08 25.85
C LYS A 554 4.44 -6.85 26.33
N THR A 555 4.71 -7.04 27.63
CA THR A 555 6.00 -6.83 28.31
C THR A 555 6.82 -8.11 28.55
N GLU A 556 6.47 -9.25 27.94
CA GLU A 556 7.06 -10.59 28.16
C GLU A 556 6.92 -11.17 29.59
N ALA A 557 6.19 -10.51 30.49
CA ALA A 557 5.88 -11.05 31.82
C ALA A 557 4.90 -12.23 31.78
N THR A 558 4.96 -13.10 32.79
CA THR A 558 3.92 -14.10 33.06
C THR A 558 2.58 -13.42 33.30
N ILE A 559 1.53 -13.92 32.65
CA ILE A 559 0.14 -13.46 32.79
C ILE A 559 -0.24 -13.40 34.29
N PRO A 560 -0.67 -12.24 34.83
CA PRO A 560 -1.15 -12.17 36.21
C PRO A 560 -2.43 -12.99 36.40
N THR A 561 -2.69 -13.44 37.63
CA THR A 561 -3.80 -14.35 37.97
C THR A 561 -5.20 -13.73 37.84
N ALA A 562 -5.29 -12.39 37.74
CA ALA A 562 -6.55 -11.67 37.60
C ALA A 562 -6.85 -11.33 36.12
N LYS A 563 -7.70 -12.15 35.49
CA LYS A 563 -8.10 -12.04 34.09
C LYS A 563 -9.63 -12.04 33.96
N LEU A 564 -10.13 -11.23 33.04
CA LEU A 564 -11.53 -11.24 32.59
C LEU A 564 -11.62 -11.93 31.22
N THR A 565 -12.69 -12.70 30.97
CA THR A 565 -12.87 -13.42 29.69
C THR A 565 -14.34 -13.46 29.30
N ALA A 566 -14.65 -13.04 28.09
CA ALA A 566 -15.93 -13.26 27.45
C ALA A 566 -15.69 -14.17 26.23
N VAL A 567 -16.28 -15.36 26.23
CA VAL A 567 -16.20 -16.29 25.11
C VAL A 567 -17.58 -16.86 24.82
N CYS A 568 -17.89 -17.02 23.54
CA CYS A 568 -19.10 -17.67 23.08
C CYS A 568 -18.86 -18.37 21.75
N GLY A 569 -19.71 -19.33 21.42
CA GLY A 569 -19.68 -19.99 20.13
C GLY A 569 -21.00 -20.61 19.74
N ILE A 570 -21.12 -20.93 18.45
CA ILE A 570 -22.31 -21.49 17.83
C ILE A 570 -21.91 -22.50 16.75
N SER A 571 -22.53 -23.67 16.79
CA SER A 571 -22.39 -24.75 15.81
C SER A 571 -23.73 -25.00 15.11
N GLU A 572 -23.88 -26.13 14.41
CA GLU A 572 -25.16 -26.57 13.85
C GLU A 572 -26.09 -27.19 14.90
N GLU A 573 -25.55 -27.76 15.99
CA GLU A 573 -26.32 -28.55 16.98
C GLU A 573 -26.40 -27.88 18.37
N SER A 574 -25.45 -27.00 18.71
CA SER A 574 -25.39 -26.31 20.00
C SER A 574 -24.72 -24.94 19.92
N ALA A 575 -24.99 -24.09 20.90
CA ALA A 575 -24.25 -22.87 21.18
C ALA A 575 -23.83 -22.82 22.66
N PHE A 576 -22.84 -21.98 22.98
CA PHE A 576 -22.34 -21.81 24.34
C PHE A 576 -21.95 -20.35 24.64
N VAL A 577 -21.98 -20.00 25.91
CA VAL A 577 -21.55 -18.73 26.50
C VAL A 577 -20.73 -19.01 27.76
N SER A 578 -19.63 -18.29 27.95
CA SER A 578 -18.88 -18.27 29.20
C SER A 578 -18.32 -16.86 29.46
N LEU A 579 -18.81 -16.21 30.52
CA LEU A 579 -18.36 -14.91 31.01
C LEU A 579 -17.61 -15.12 32.33
N ARG A 580 -16.28 -15.26 32.22
CA ARG A 580 -15.37 -15.59 33.32
C ARG A 580 -14.77 -14.35 33.96
N ASP A 581 -14.75 -14.36 35.28
CA ASP A 581 -14.10 -13.38 36.13
C ASP A 581 -13.33 -14.13 37.21
N SER A 582 -12.02 -13.93 37.26
CA SER A 582 -11.12 -14.56 38.23
C SER A 582 -11.51 -14.47 39.73
N ARG A 583 -12.40 -13.54 40.10
CA ARG A 583 -12.80 -13.30 41.51
C ARG A 583 -14.19 -13.79 41.88
N THR A 584 -15.06 -14.03 40.90
CA THR A 584 -16.47 -14.34 41.14
C THR A 584 -16.93 -15.56 40.36
N GLU A 585 -18.17 -15.97 40.61
CA GLU A 585 -18.78 -17.10 39.93
C GLU A 585 -18.89 -16.83 38.43
N THR A 586 -18.46 -17.82 37.63
CA THR A 586 -18.53 -17.73 36.17
C THR A 586 -19.98 -17.87 35.74
N TYR A 587 -20.43 -17.03 34.80
CA TYR A 587 -21.70 -17.27 34.12
C TYR A 587 -21.44 -18.14 32.89
N GLU A 588 -22.02 -19.33 32.85
CA GLU A 588 -21.93 -20.25 31.70
C GLU A 588 -23.33 -20.72 31.30
N ASP A 589 -23.54 -20.88 29.99
CA ASP A 589 -24.78 -21.38 29.39
C ASP A 589 -24.42 -22.23 28.15
N GLU A 590 -25.09 -23.36 27.93
CA GLU A 590 -24.78 -24.29 26.83
C GLU A 590 -26.02 -25.08 26.36
N GLY A 591 -26.20 -25.15 25.04
CA GLY A 591 -27.21 -25.99 24.39
C GLY A 591 -27.79 -25.35 23.13
N SER A 592 -28.84 -25.96 22.58
CA SER A 592 -29.55 -25.47 21.40
C SER A 592 -30.49 -24.27 21.66
N HIS A 593 -30.62 -23.85 22.91
CA HIS A 593 -31.45 -22.72 23.35
C HIS A 593 -30.64 -21.43 23.57
N VAL A 594 -29.30 -21.50 23.45
CA VAL A 594 -28.39 -20.38 23.72
C VAL A 594 -28.41 -19.41 22.55
N GLN A 595 -29.19 -18.33 22.70
CA GLN A 595 -29.37 -17.27 21.70
C GLN A 595 -29.71 -15.94 22.38
N GLY A 596 -29.33 -14.81 21.78
CA GLY A 596 -29.62 -13.47 22.30
C GLY A 596 -28.40 -12.75 22.88
N LEU A 597 -28.65 -11.81 23.78
CA LEU A 597 -27.62 -10.98 24.44
C LEU A 597 -27.38 -11.49 25.86
N TYR A 598 -26.12 -11.73 26.20
CA TYR A 598 -25.69 -12.15 27.53
C TYR A 598 -24.71 -11.14 28.11
N VAL A 599 -24.87 -10.77 29.38
CA VAL A 599 -24.08 -9.72 30.06
C VAL A 599 -23.72 -10.12 31.49
N LYS A 600 -22.57 -9.67 31.99
CA LYS A 600 -22.12 -9.83 33.38
C LYS A 600 -21.28 -8.62 33.79
N LEU A 601 -21.46 -8.13 35.03
CA LEU A 601 -20.52 -7.16 35.63
C LEU A 601 -19.35 -7.89 36.30
N ALA A 602 -18.13 -7.41 36.08
CA ALA A 602 -16.96 -7.88 36.84
C ALA A 602 -17.12 -7.55 38.33
N GLY A 603 -16.75 -8.48 39.21
CA GLY A 603 -16.97 -8.37 40.66
C GLY A 603 -18.37 -8.79 41.15
N PHE A 604 -19.32 -9.12 40.26
CA PHE A 604 -20.69 -9.51 40.63
C PHE A 604 -21.06 -10.92 40.20
N LYS A 605 -21.81 -11.64 41.06
CA LYS A 605 -22.36 -12.99 40.81
C LYS A 605 -23.65 -13.01 39.96
N ALA A 606 -23.89 -11.97 39.15
CA ALA A 606 -25.13 -11.80 38.39
C ALA A 606 -24.83 -11.60 36.91
N GLY A 607 -24.73 -12.72 36.18
CA GLY A 607 -24.93 -12.71 34.73
C GLY A 607 -26.42 -12.58 34.41
N ARG A 608 -26.75 -11.99 33.26
CA ARG A 608 -28.11 -11.89 32.72
C ARG A 608 -28.13 -12.28 31.25
N HIS A 609 -29.26 -12.82 30.86
CA HIS A 609 -29.60 -13.16 29.49
C HIS A 609 -30.83 -12.34 29.08
N PHE A 610 -30.80 -11.80 27.87
CA PHE A 610 -31.92 -11.14 27.21
C PHE A 610 -32.22 -11.92 25.94
N GLU A 611 -33.35 -12.62 25.95
CA GLU A 611 -33.95 -13.17 24.74
C GLU A 611 -34.34 -12.01 23.80
N LEU A 612 -34.01 -12.14 22.53
CA LEU A 612 -34.24 -11.12 21.51
C LEU A 612 -35.25 -11.65 20.48
N PRO A 613 -36.37 -10.96 20.24
CA PRO A 613 -37.34 -11.37 19.22
C PRO A 613 -36.80 -11.10 17.79
N ASP A 614 -37.44 -11.74 16.80
CA ASP A 614 -37.16 -11.53 15.37
C ASP A 614 -37.28 -10.07 14.93
N ILE A 615 -38.19 -9.31 15.58
CA ILE A 615 -38.44 -7.90 15.32
C ILE A 615 -38.31 -7.13 16.62
N LEU A 616 -37.34 -6.23 16.70
CA LEU A 616 -37.17 -5.36 17.86
C LEU A 616 -38.21 -4.24 17.88
N THR A 617 -38.76 -4.01 19.07
CA THR A 617 -39.62 -2.87 19.43
C THR A 617 -39.07 -2.19 20.68
N GLU A 618 -39.45 -0.93 20.92
CA GLU A 618 -39.14 -0.20 22.17
C GLU A 618 -39.49 -1.03 23.43
N GLU A 619 -40.65 -1.69 23.43
CA GLU A 619 -41.08 -2.55 24.55
C GLU A 619 -40.14 -3.76 24.76
N SER A 620 -39.61 -4.36 23.68
CA SER A 620 -38.64 -5.45 23.78
C SER A 620 -37.23 -5.01 24.20
N LEU A 621 -36.88 -3.74 23.95
CA LEU A 621 -35.59 -3.16 24.33
C LEU A 621 -35.60 -2.54 25.73
N ALA A 622 -36.77 -2.18 26.27
CA ALA A 622 -36.92 -1.59 27.59
C ALA A 622 -36.22 -2.35 28.73
N PRO A 623 -36.19 -3.70 28.79
CA PRO A 623 -35.41 -4.44 29.79
C PRO A 623 -33.88 -4.24 29.67
N ILE A 624 -33.39 -4.06 28.43
CA ILE A 624 -31.97 -3.83 28.15
C ILE A 624 -31.61 -2.38 28.52
N HIS A 625 -32.42 -1.39 28.10
CA HIS A 625 -32.26 0.00 28.51
C HIS A 625 -32.27 0.16 30.03
N PHE A 626 -33.26 -0.40 30.72
CA PHE A 626 -33.33 -0.38 32.18
C PHE A 626 -32.08 -1.00 32.84
N TRP A 627 -31.53 -2.06 32.26
CA TRP A 627 -30.29 -2.66 32.76
C TRP A 627 -29.06 -1.78 32.48
N VAL A 628 -28.92 -1.24 31.28
CA VAL A 628 -27.85 -0.30 30.88
C VAL A 628 -27.84 0.92 31.80
N ASP A 629 -29.01 1.53 32.06
CA ASP A 629 -29.18 2.67 32.98
C ASP A 629 -28.86 2.30 34.44
N SER A 630 -28.92 1.02 34.79
CA SER A 630 -28.57 0.49 36.11
C SER A 630 -27.09 0.10 36.25
N VAL A 631 -26.28 0.15 35.18
CA VAL A 631 -24.84 -0.17 35.25
C VAL A 631 -24.08 1.00 35.89
N PRO A 632 -23.31 0.78 36.98
CA PRO A 632 -22.50 1.85 37.57
C PRO A 632 -21.49 2.41 36.56
N SER A 633 -21.27 3.73 36.58
CA SER A 633 -20.38 4.43 35.64
C SER A 633 -18.90 4.04 35.72
N GLN A 634 -18.49 3.27 36.74
CA GLN A 634 -17.15 2.70 36.90
C GLN A 634 -17.10 1.17 36.70
N ALA A 635 -18.22 0.52 36.37
CA ALA A 635 -18.29 -0.93 36.23
C ALA A 635 -17.63 -1.41 34.92
N ILE A 636 -16.98 -2.58 35.00
CA ILE A 636 -16.45 -3.29 33.85
C ILE A 636 -17.51 -4.31 33.40
N VAL A 637 -17.88 -4.26 32.13
CA VAL A 637 -18.94 -5.08 31.54
C VAL A 637 -18.34 -6.15 30.64
N LEU A 638 -18.65 -7.41 30.92
CA LEU A 638 -18.44 -8.54 30.02
C LEU A 638 -19.77 -8.81 29.31
N LEU A 639 -19.75 -8.97 28.00
CA LEU A 639 -20.94 -9.33 27.24
C LEU A 639 -20.61 -10.18 26.01
N VAL A 640 -21.57 -10.98 25.60
CA VAL A 640 -21.57 -11.69 24.33
C VAL A 640 -22.94 -11.61 23.66
N VAL A 641 -22.95 -11.72 22.35
CA VAL A 641 -24.17 -11.89 21.55
C VAL A 641 -24.04 -13.20 20.80
N VAL A 642 -25.07 -14.03 20.80
CA VAL A 642 -25.06 -15.36 20.16
C VAL A 642 -26.32 -15.53 19.32
N GLY A 643 -26.15 -15.95 18.06
CA GLY A 643 -27.24 -16.46 17.23
C GLY A 643 -28.41 -15.48 17.07
N LEU A 644 -28.15 -14.23 16.68
CA LEU A 644 -29.21 -13.25 16.45
C LEU A 644 -30.24 -13.76 15.43
N PRO A 645 -31.56 -13.74 15.75
CA PRO A 645 -32.58 -14.27 14.84
C PRO A 645 -32.65 -13.52 13.51
N ALA A 646 -32.38 -12.21 13.54
CA ALA A 646 -32.24 -11.38 12.35
C ALA A 646 -30.99 -10.48 12.45
N VAL A 647 -30.13 -10.53 11.42
CA VAL A 647 -28.91 -9.70 11.32
C VAL A 647 -29.24 -8.19 11.33
N SER A 648 -30.45 -7.81 10.89
CA SER A 648 -30.97 -6.44 10.94
C SER A 648 -31.13 -5.86 12.34
N ASN A 649 -31.17 -6.70 13.38
CA ASN A 649 -31.43 -6.27 14.76
C ASN A 649 -30.13 -5.84 15.47
N LEU A 650 -28.97 -6.24 14.95
CA LEU A 650 -27.66 -5.95 15.54
C LEU A 650 -27.35 -4.45 15.71
N PRO A 651 -27.59 -3.56 14.72
CA PRO A 651 -27.29 -2.13 14.87
C PRO A 651 -28.02 -1.52 16.06
N THR A 652 -29.31 -1.82 16.21
CA THR A 652 -30.16 -1.32 17.31
C THR A 652 -29.66 -1.81 18.67
N ILE A 653 -29.23 -3.08 18.77
CA ILE A 653 -28.67 -3.65 20.01
C ILE A 653 -27.35 -2.97 20.38
N LEU A 654 -26.47 -2.72 19.40
CA LEU A 654 -25.21 -2.00 19.65
C LEU A 654 -25.47 -0.55 20.09
N GLU A 655 -26.46 0.11 19.50
CA GLU A 655 -26.89 1.47 19.88
C GLU A 655 -27.43 1.51 21.33
N THR A 656 -28.32 0.59 21.72
CA THR A 656 -28.78 0.43 23.11
C THR A 656 -27.61 0.20 24.08
N LEU A 657 -26.57 -0.51 23.65
CA LEU A 657 -25.36 -0.79 24.46
C LEU A 657 -24.28 0.30 24.37
N ALA A 658 -24.43 1.33 23.53
CA ALA A 658 -23.45 2.40 23.33
C ALA A 658 -23.02 3.15 24.60
N PRO A 659 -23.88 3.36 25.63
CA PRO A 659 -23.46 3.96 26.90
C PRO A 659 -22.37 3.16 27.63
N LEU A 660 -22.33 1.83 27.44
CA LEU A 660 -21.40 0.92 28.10
C LEU A 660 -20.03 0.82 27.40
N GLY A 661 -19.79 1.61 26.34
CA GLY A 661 -18.52 1.61 25.61
C GLY A 661 -18.36 0.52 24.55
N VAL A 662 -19.43 -0.22 24.23
CA VAL A 662 -19.44 -1.27 23.20
C VAL A 662 -19.12 -0.68 21.81
N PRO A 663 -18.33 -1.37 20.96
CA PRO A 663 -18.07 -0.94 19.59
C PRO A 663 -19.36 -0.70 18.81
N GLN A 664 -19.43 0.43 18.11
CA GLN A 664 -20.56 0.82 17.27
C GLN A 664 -20.35 0.49 15.79
N VAL A 665 -19.14 0.02 15.43
CA VAL A 665 -18.85 -0.48 14.09
C VAL A 665 -19.48 -1.86 13.95
N LEU A 666 -20.24 -2.07 12.87
CA LEU A 666 -20.86 -3.36 12.61
C LEU A 666 -19.79 -4.42 12.26
N PRO A 667 -19.89 -5.63 12.83
CA PRO A 667 -19.00 -6.75 12.51
C PRO A 667 -19.28 -7.29 11.09
N PRO A 668 -18.41 -8.18 10.56
CA PRO A 668 -18.65 -8.87 9.29
C PRO A 668 -20.05 -9.51 9.22
N LYS A 669 -20.70 -9.42 8.05
CA LYS A 669 -22.13 -9.79 7.85
C LYS A 669 -22.48 -11.24 8.18
N ASP A 670 -21.49 -12.12 8.22
CA ASP A 670 -21.59 -13.53 8.56
C ASP A 670 -21.23 -13.85 10.02
N SER A 671 -20.93 -12.83 10.84
CA SER A 671 -20.69 -12.99 12.28
C SER A 671 -21.98 -13.39 12.97
N ARG A 672 -22.00 -14.59 13.57
CA ARG A 672 -23.13 -15.10 14.36
C ARG A 672 -22.89 -14.97 15.86
N VAL A 673 -21.63 -14.72 16.27
CA VAL A 673 -21.22 -14.56 17.66
C VAL A 673 -20.32 -13.35 17.83
N LEU A 674 -20.53 -12.62 18.93
CA LEU A 674 -19.77 -11.44 19.34
C LEU A 674 -19.36 -11.60 20.79
N ALA A 675 -18.15 -11.17 21.14
CA ALA A 675 -17.67 -11.07 22.50
C ALA A 675 -17.06 -9.68 22.75
N CYS A 676 -17.34 -9.08 23.90
CA CYS A 676 -16.81 -7.77 24.27
C CYS A 676 -16.58 -7.68 25.79
N ILE A 677 -15.47 -7.05 26.16
CA ILE A 677 -15.21 -6.57 27.52
C ILE A 677 -14.94 -5.08 27.41
N SER A 678 -15.71 -4.27 28.14
CA SER A 678 -15.64 -2.82 28.12
C SER A 678 -15.44 -2.24 29.52
N GLY A 679 -14.57 -1.25 29.63
CA GLY A 679 -14.29 -0.49 30.85
C GLY A 679 -14.95 0.90 30.87
N PRO A 680 -14.89 1.61 32.00
CA PRO A 680 -15.57 2.88 32.16
C PRO A 680 -14.96 4.00 31.31
N ARG A 681 -15.82 4.79 30.67
CA ARG A 681 -15.43 6.00 29.93
C ARG A 681 -15.16 7.17 30.89
N THR A 682 -13.90 7.50 31.10
CA THR A 682 -13.51 8.78 31.73
C THR A 682 -13.89 9.92 30.78
N ARG A 683 -14.66 10.90 31.29
CA ARG A 683 -15.26 11.96 30.46
C ARG A 683 -14.28 13.11 30.14
N GLU A 684 -13.03 12.99 30.56
CA GLU A 684 -12.00 14.05 30.52
C GLU A 684 -10.68 13.60 29.84
N GLU A 685 -10.53 12.34 29.45
CA GLU A 685 -9.32 11.82 28.77
C GLU A 685 -9.59 11.62 27.28
N SER A 686 -9.53 12.70 26.50
CA SER A 686 -9.80 12.69 25.05
C SER A 686 -8.63 12.17 24.19
N SER A 687 -7.79 11.27 24.71
CA SER A 687 -6.57 10.81 24.00
C SER A 687 -6.02 9.44 24.39
N GLU A 688 -6.57 8.73 25.39
CA GLU A 688 -6.22 7.33 25.64
C GLU A 688 -7.42 6.44 25.27
N GLU A 689 -7.17 5.36 24.52
CA GLU A 689 -8.20 4.41 24.14
C GLU A 689 -8.77 3.75 25.40
N THR A 690 -10.08 3.92 25.66
CA THR A 690 -10.77 3.11 26.68
C THR A 690 -10.44 1.64 26.44
N PRO A 691 -9.82 0.92 27.39
CA PRO A 691 -9.34 -0.42 27.18
C PRO A 691 -10.52 -1.39 27.01
N CYS A 692 -10.88 -1.61 25.74
CA CYS A 692 -11.86 -2.56 25.30
C CYS A 692 -11.17 -3.72 24.59
N ALA A 693 -11.70 -4.92 24.79
CA ALA A 693 -11.38 -6.09 23.97
C ALA A 693 -12.68 -6.57 23.35
N HIS A 694 -12.71 -6.72 22.04
CA HIS A 694 -13.90 -7.17 21.32
C HIS A 694 -13.53 -8.04 20.13
N HIS A 695 -14.40 -9.00 19.81
CA HIS A 695 -14.19 -9.97 18.75
C HIS A 695 -15.53 -10.39 18.15
N ALA A 696 -15.54 -10.66 16.86
CA ALA A 696 -16.69 -11.17 16.11
C ALA A 696 -16.26 -12.36 15.25
N SER A 697 -17.09 -13.38 15.13
CA SER A 697 -16.81 -14.53 14.26
C SER A 697 -18.11 -15.19 13.74
N PRO A 698 -18.07 -15.94 12.64
CA PRO A 698 -19.18 -16.81 12.23
C PRO A 698 -19.52 -17.93 13.23
N ASP A 699 -18.56 -18.35 14.06
CA ASP A 699 -18.64 -19.57 14.87
C ASP A 699 -18.16 -19.44 16.32
N VAL A 700 -17.03 -18.78 16.62
CA VAL A 700 -16.50 -18.59 17.98
C VAL A 700 -15.91 -17.20 18.18
N ALA A 701 -16.38 -16.44 19.18
CA ALA A 701 -15.85 -15.11 19.51
C ALA A 701 -15.19 -15.09 20.90
N TYR A 702 -14.07 -14.37 21.03
CA TYR A 702 -13.24 -14.33 22.23
C TYR A 702 -12.72 -12.93 22.56
N ALA A 703 -13.03 -12.43 23.75
CA ALA A 703 -12.47 -11.19 24.30
C ALA A 703 -11.87 -11.44 25.69
N SER A 704 -10.73 -10.80 25.99
CA SER A 704 -10.00 -11.02 27.25
C SER A 704 -9.14 -9.80 27.61
N LEU A 705 -9.09 -9.46 28.90
CA LEU A 705 -8.31 -8.34 29.45
C LEU A 705 -7.63 -8.73 30.77
N LEU A 706 -6.46 -8.15 31.03
CA LEU A 706 -5.76 -8.22 32.31
C LEU A 706 -6.18 -7.09 33.23
N MET A 707 -6.27 -7.40 34.53
CA MET A 707 -6.42 -6.41 35.61
C MET A 707 -5.05 -6.02 36.16
N GLU A 708 -4.73 -4.72 36.27
CA GLU A 708 -3.46 -4.28 36.88
C GLU A 708 -3.43 -4.44 38.42
N ASP A 709 -4.58 -4.39 39.10
CA ASP A 709 -4.65 -4.38 40.56
C ASP A 709 -5.36 -5.60 41.15
N THR A 710 -4.81 -6.13 42.25
CA THR A 710 -5.42 -7.15 43.12
C THR A 710 -6.47 -6.58 44.08
N SER A 711 -6.57 -5.26 44.27
CA SER A 711 -7.68 -4.58 44.97
C SER A 711 -8.78 -4.09 44.01
N LEU A 712 -9.90 -4.82 43.99
CA LEU A 712 -11.23 -4.42 43.53
C LEU A 712 -12.18 -4.76 44.68
#